data_AF-A0A7V3SYM2-F1
#
_entry.id   AF-A0A7V3SYM2-F1
#
_cell.length_a   1.000
_cell.length_b   1.000
_cell.length_c   1.000
_cell.angle_alpha   90.00
_cell.angle_beta   90.00
_cell.angle_gamma   90.00
#
_symmetry.space_group_name_H-M   'P 1'
#
loop_
_entity.id
_entity.type
_entity.pdbx_description
1 polymer ?
#
loop_
_entity_poly.entity_id
_entity_poly.type
_entity_poly.pdbx_seq_one_letter_code
_entity_poly.pdbx_strand_id
1 'polypeptide(L)'
;MLLSKLIKVKRSVSTLAWLTAVIFFLSSVIFIPSAEAAITYSTSWVGNSGGSHTNHIMQAVDEMFVDSGGKSYCITSWDEGGANVEVFNNDGSLNPIPEESGTGSWGRFSCRAITGDGTYVYQSFAQSGRDAQGGTNSYGGPSYPPNKDTTWRGVRRYKVSDGKGAGFSGGACYDGSMLIVNTNGQDIVGIAVYNNELYVADPTDNKIKVYDTMGTSEKRSWSITRPGQLYFDGAGYLWMLQPKDSSNAAKLVRYNTSGTLQSQSITLGSTVLATGFGIDRVNHKIYVANNNADQNILIYNNITTTPVSGGTFGATGGIYSGTPGEVQPLKFEGPSGVGVDNSGNIYVSCSKNGNCESRDGNFGCIIEKYNSSGQQQWVKYGLQFSDVADVDPASNGLDIYTKDEHFTMDFSKPDGQQWTYKGSTINYFKYPNDPRRLINHNDLVSSPFFRRIDGKPFLFVTNMCTNWLHFYRFNPSTDGEVAIPAGVFDGVNWEHFFPYEPQDDANNSGWIWRDNNGDGDIQSNEYDLGSVTNDYVAGWWIDSTGAVWRAHYNGNIVKFPCEGIDSNGVPIYRSSSKVTYNVSGFDSIRRIVYDAGQDIMYVSGYTPNYPGDDFKGGGRVIRRYDNFTKSSRAQKYEIVLPYHQVNSDKDHAMSIAVANSYIFVGYCWPSDVRIYRTDNGSYVDKFTPNNGVTGNGWLDLTHSLQAFQRSNGEYLVLVEENGDAKVIMYRWNPDPAPTPTPVPTPTPTPAPTPTPGTGDGLKGEYYDNMDFTSLKVTRTDNTVNFDWGNGSPDSSIGADTY
;
A
#
# COMPACT_ATOMS: atom_id res chain seq x y z
N MET A 1 -50.60 -15.25 27.54
CA MET A 1 -51.54 -16.36 27.72
C MET A 1 -50.80 -17.64 27.32
N LEU A 2 -50.47 -18.51 28.29
CA LEU A 2 -49.66 -19.76 28.21
C LEU A 2 -48.27 -19.63 27.53
N LEU A 3 -47.14 -19.56 28.25
CA LEU A 3 -46.41 -20.64 28.97
C LEU A 3 -46.06 -21.85 28.07
N SER A 4 -44.89 -22.50 28.10
CA SER A 4 -43.49 -22.24 28.52
C SER A 4 -42.81 -23.62 28.73
N LYS A 5 -41.54 -23.77 28.30
CA LYS A 5 -40.48 -24.61 28.93
C LYS A 5 -40.52 -26.17 28.88
N LEU A 6 -39.28 -26.71 28.83
CA LEU A 6 -38.71 -27.90 29.52
C LEU A 6 -38.61 -29.32 28.85
N ILE A 7 -37.33 -29.73 28.63
CA ILE A 7 -36.64 -30.98 29.08
C ILE A 7 -36.80 -32.38 28.42
N LYS A 8 -35.60 -32.94 28.11
CA LYS A 8 -35.10 -34.34 27.97
C LYS A 8 -35.94 -35.53 28.52
N VAL A 9 -35.80 -36.74 27.92
CA VAL A 9 -35.14 -37.96 28.52
C VAL A 9 -35.20 -39.27 27.64
N LYS A 10 -34.03 -39.95 27.56
CA LYS A 10 -33.57 -41.34 27.23
C LYS A 10 -34.49 -42.57 26.89
N ARG A 11 -33.88 -43.47 26.07
CA ARG A 11 -33.87 -44.99 26.04
C ARG A 11 -35.15 -45.72 25.61
N SER A 12 -35.15 -46.98 25.12
CA SER A 12 -34.13 -48.05 24.88
C SER A 12 -34.10 -48.48 23.38
N VAL A 13 -33.26 -49.37 22.79
CA VAL A 13 -32.21 -50.36 23.18
C VAL A 13 -32.65 -51.83 23.42
N SER A 14 -32.55 -52.71 22.40
CA SER A 14 -32.42 -54.19 22.52
C SER A 14 -31.87 -54.87 21.23
N THR A 15 -30.66 -55.44 21.33
CA THR A 15 -30.17 -56.80 20.94
C THR A 15 -30.74 -57.52 19.69
N LEU A 16 -29.96 -58.23 18.85
CA LEU A 16 -28.93 -59.23 19.18
C LEU A 16 -27.94 -59.46 18.01
N ALA A 17 -26.77 -60.07 18.25
CA ALA A 17 -25.72 -60.35 17.26
C ALA A 17 -25.26 -61.82 17.22
N TRP A 18 -24.29 -62.09 16.32
CA TRP A 18 -23.48 -63.32 16.08
C TRP A 18 -24.15 -64.40 15.18
N LEU A 19 -23.44 -65.22 14.37
CA LEU A 19 -21.98 -65.39 14.15
C LEU A 19 -21.65 -66.04 12.77
N THR A 20 -20.83 -65.40 11.91
CA THR A 20 -19.83 -66.09 11.03
C THR A 20 -18.74 -65.13 10.54
N ALA A 21 -17.49 -65.57 10.62
CA ALA A 21 -16.28 -64.83 10.21
C ALA A 21 -15.33 -65.76 9.45
N VAL A 22 -14.19 -65.21 8.99
CA VAL A 22 -13.10 -65.89 8.25
C VAL A 22 -13.55 -66.28 6.81
N ILE A 23 -12.89 -65.91 5.70
CA ILE A 23 -11.48 -65.60 5.38
C ILE A 23 -11.44 -64.42 4.38
N PHE A 24 -10.57 -63.43 4.58
CA PHE A 24 -9.75 -62.78 3.54
C PHE A 24 -8.89 -61.66 4.18
N PHE A 25 -7.62 -61.98 4.44
CA PHE A 25 -6.62 -61.02 4.92
C PHE A 25 -5.36 -61.22 4.08
N LEU A 26 -5.17 -60.40 3.04
CA LEU A 26 -3.89 -60.11 2.37
C LEU A 26 -4.12 -59.07 1.25
N SER A 27 -3.08 -58.27 0.97
CA SER A 27 -3.01 -57.20 -0.05
C SER A 27 -4.06 -56.09 0.02
N SER A 28 -4.06 -55.33 1.11
CA SER A 28 -4.30 -53.88 1.04
C SER A 28 -3.15 -53.15 1.73
N VAL A 29 -2.13 -52.80 0.94
CA VAL A 29 -1.14 -51.80 1.35
C VAL A 29 -1.92 -50.50 1.50
N ILE A 30 -2.15 -50.07 2.74
CA ILE A 30 -2.67 -48.74 3.01
C ILE A 30 -1.55 -47.77 2.61
N PHE A 31 -1.64 -47.23 1.40
CA PHE A 31 -0.98 -45.98 1.08
C PHE A 31 -1.59 -44.92 2.01
N ILE A 32 -0.93 -44.72 3.15
CA ILE A 32 -0.97 -43.43 3.82
C ILE A 32 -0.15 -42.54 2.88
N PRO A 33 -0.75 -41.59 2.14
CA PRO A 33 0.06 -40.60 1.45
C PRO A 33 0.89 -39.91 2.53
N SER A 34 2.21 -39.94 2.41
CA SER A 34 3.02 -39.00 3.19
C SER A 34 2.52 -37.62 2.84
N ALA A 35 2.14 -36.82 3.85
CA ALA A 35 1.93 -35.40 3.62
C ALA A 35 3.20 -34.87 2.94
N GLU A 36 3.06 -34.31 1.74
CA GLU A 36 4.16 -33.60 1.11
C GLU A 36 4.61 -32.51 2.09
N ALA A 37 5.93 -32.36 2.24
CA ALA A 37 6.46 -31.40 3.19
C ALA A 37 6.05 -30.00 2.74
N ALA A 38 5.30 -29.29 3.58
CA ALA A 38 4.90 -27.92 3.32
C ALA A 38 6.13 -27.05 3.04
N ILE A 39 6.02 -26.14 2.07
CA ILE A 39 7.17 -25.31 1.68
C ILE A 39 7.64 -24.41 2.83
N THR A 40 8.95 -24.19 2.93
CA THR A 40 9.54 -23.30 3.94
C THR A 40 9.81 -21.91 3.35
N TYR A 41 9.18 -20.88 3.93
CA TYR A 41 9.30 -19.48 3.52
C TYR A 41 9.16 -18.54 4.73
N SER A 42 9.62 -17.30 4.61
CA SER A 42 9.39 -16.26 5.62
C SER A 42 8.47 -15.15 5.10
N THR A 43 7.75 -14.50 6.00
CA THR A 43 6.92 -13.33 5.70
C THR A 43 7.57 -12.10 6.31
N SER A 44 7.90 -11.14 5.46
CA SER A 44 8.34 -9.79 5.79
C SER A 44 7.32 -8.80 5.22
N TRP A 45 7.55 -7.50 5.39
CA TRP A 45 6.68 -6.46 4.83
C TRP A 45 7.47 -5.18 4.54
N VAL A 46 6.86 -4.28 3.76
CA VAL A 46 7.42 -2.98 3.38
C VAL A 46 6.36 -1.88 3.59
N GLY A 47 6.80 -0.65 3.88
CA GLY A 47 5.97 0.54 3.88
C GLY A 47 5.21 0.86 5.18
N ASN A 48 5.16 -0.04 6.17
CA ASN A 48 4.56 0.24 7.47
C ASN A 48 5.48 -0.13 8.63
N SER A 49 5.54 0.72 9.67
CA SER A 49 6.35 0.46 10.87
C SER A 49 5.81 -0.66 11.75
N GLY A 50 4.55 -1.06 11.56
CA GLY A 50 3.96 -2.26 12.13
C GLY A 50 3.71 -3.33 11.09
N GLY A 51 3.81 -4.60 11.51
CA GLY A 51 3.53 -5.77 10.66
C GLY A 51 2.21 -6.47 11.03
N SER A 52 1.42 -5.91 11.95
CA SER A 52 0.22 -6.54 12.48
C SER A 52 -0.86 -5.53 12.82
N HIS A 53 -2.11 -6.01 12.87
CA HIS A 53 -3.30 -5.20 13.09
C HIS A 53 -3.26 -4.35 14.37
N THR A 54 -2.57 -4.82 15.42
CA THR A 54 -2.48 -4.10 16.69
C THR A 54 -1.30 -3.12 16.79
N ASN A 55 -0.44 -3.03 15.76
CA ASN A 55 0.74 -2.16 15.77
C ASN A 55 1.09 -1.48 14.45
N HIS A 56 0.29 -1.68 13.39
CA HIS A 56 0.36 -0.88 12.18
C HIS A 56 0.16 0.60 12.48
N ILE A 57 0.63 1.43 11.57
CA ILE A 57 0.46 2.88 11.60
C ILE A 57 -0.61 3.25 10.58
N MET A 58 -1.55 4.09 11.01
CA MET A 58 -2.63 4.66 10.19
C MET A 58 -2.13 5.22 8.86
N GLN A 59 -2.95 5.08 7.82
CA GLN A 59 -2.61 5.48 6.46
C GLN A 59 -2.54 7.00 6.21
N ALA A 60 -3.03 7.85 7.13
CA ALA A 60 -3.02 9.30 7.03
C ALA A 60 -3.13 9.94 8.43
N VAL A 61 -2.82 11.23 8.57
CA VAL A 61 -3.16 12.03 9.77
C VAL A 61 -3.90 13.30 9.34
N ASP A 62 -5.15 13.47 9.78
CA ASP A 62 -5.95 14.69 9.60
C ASP A 62 -5.63 15.75 10.69
N GLU A 63 -5.45 15.33 11.94
CA GLU A 63 -5.06 16.22 13.05
C GLU A 63 -4.16 15.50 14.07
N MET A 64 -3.24 16.25 14.70
CA MET A 64 -2.46 15.80 15.87
C MET A 64 -2.65 16.75 17.06
N PHE A 65 -2.82 16.18 18.25
CA PHE A 65 -2.67 16.85 19.54
C PHE A 65 -1.50 16.25 20.35
N VAL A 66 -0.79 17.06 21.15
CA VAL A 66 0.28 16.60 22.05
C VAL A 66 0.06 17.09 23.48
N ASP A 67 0.05 16.16 24.43
CA ASP A 67 -0.08 16.49 25.85
C ASP A 67 1.23 17.00 26.48
N SER A 68 1.17 17.45 27.73
CA SER A 68 2.35 17.97 28.44
C SER A 68 3.43 16.92 28.73
N GLY A 69 3.07 15.63 28.72
CA GLY A 69 3.98 14.50 28.93
C GLY A 69 4.59 13.92 27.65
N GLY A 70 4.20 14.44 26.49
CA GLY A 70 4.70 14.00 25.19
C GLY A 70 4.03 12.75 24.64
N LYS A 71 2.78 12.44 25.05
CA LYS A 71 1.92 11.57 24.24
C LYS A 71 1.37 12.37 23.06
N SER A 72 1.46 11.82 21.85
CA SER A 72 0.79 12.37 20.67
C SER A 72 -0.47 11.56 20.35
N TYR A 73 -1.53 12.26 19.99
CA TYR A 73 -2.85 11.73 19.69
C TYR A 73 -3.14 12.11 18.23
N CYS A 74 -3.25 11.12 17.36
CA CYS A 74 -3.45 11.31 15.92
C CYS A 74 -4.82 10.77 15.52
N ILE A 75 -5.46 11.39 14.52
CA ILE A 75 -6.74 10.96 13.95
C ILE A 75 -6.68 10.99 12.42
N THR A 76 -7.38 10.06 11.78
CA THR A 76 -7.73 10.09 10.36
C THR A 76 -9.22 9.79 10.17
N SER A 77 -9.83 10.43 9.17
CA SER A 77 -11.22 10.20 8.75
C SER A 77 -11.43 8.83 8.08
N TRP A 78 -10.38 8.22 7.52
CA TRP A 78 -10.43 6.84 6.99
C TRP A 78 -9.16 6.05 7.34
N ASP A 79 -9.35 4.80 7.73
CA ASP A 79 -8.32 3.76 7.93
C ASP A 79 -9.00 2.41 7.72
N GLU A 80 -8.46 1.53 6.87
CA GLU A 80 -9.14 0.27 6.49
C GLU A 80 -9.14 -0.74 7.65
N GLY A 81 -8.02 -0.84 8.37
CA GLY A 81 -7.86 -1.64 9.58
C GLY A 81 -8.62 -1.08 10.79
N GLY A 82 -9.03 0.18 10.74
CA GLY A 82 -9.73 0.83 11.85
C GLY A 82 -8.82 1.32 12.95
N ALA A 83 -7.58 1.61 12.62
CA ALA A 83 -6.71 2.49 13.38
C ALA A 83 -7.00 3.98 13.09
N ASN A 84 -8.26 4.39 12.94
CA ASN A 84 -8.62 5.80 12.70
C ASN A 84 -8.10 6.75 13.79
N VAL A 85 -7.75 6.22 14.97
CA VAL A 85 -7.10 6.97 16.05
C VAL A 85 -5.93 6.17 16.62
N GLU A 86 -4.82 6.85 16.82
CA GLU A 86 -3.61 6.29 17.42
C GLU A 86 -3.07 7.22 18.51
N VAL A 87 -2.52 6.62 19.58
CA VAL A 87 -1.87 7.36 20.65
C VAL A 87 -0.46 6.81 20.85
N PHE A 88 0.54 7.63 20.53
CA PHE A 88 1.94 7.30 20.75
C PHE A 88 2.40 7.81 22.10
N ASN A 89 3.22 7.02 22.78
CA ASN A 89 3.96 7.45 23.96
C ASN A 89 5.17 8.30 23.56
N ASN A 90 5.79 8.92 24.56
CA ASN A 90 6.95 9.80 24.39
C ASN A 90 8.17 9.12 23.71
N ASP A 91 8.26 7.79 23.80
CA ASP A 91 9.27 6.93 23.17
C ASP A 91 8.87 6.39 21.77
N GLY A 92 7.67 6.74 21.28
CA GLY A 92 7.14 6.27 20.01
C GLY A 92 6.48 4.88 20.08
N SER A 93 6.28 4.30 21.26
CA SER A 93 5.47 3.08 21.42
C SER A 93 3.97 3.39 21.31
N LEU A 94 3.21 2.51 20.65
CA LEU A 94 1.77 2.67 20.44
C LEU A 94 0.98 2.19 21.68
N ASN A 95 -0.07 2.92 22.07
CA ASN A 95 -1.08 2.45 23.04
C ASN A 95 -2.17 1.64 22.31
N PRO A 96 -3.01 0.84 22.99
CA PRO A 96 -4.08 0.09 22.33
C PRO A 96 -4.99 0.98 21.46
N ILE A 97 -5.17 0.58 20.19
CA ILE A 97 -6.02 1.27 19.22
C ILE A 97 -7.47 1.34 19.75
N PRO A 98 -8.17 2.48 19.67
CA PRO A 98 -9.53 2.60 20.14
C PRO A 98 -10.53 1.71 19.37
N GLU A 99 -11.35 0.96 20.10
CA GLU A 99 -12.31 0.00 19.54
C GLU A 99 -13.34 0.71 18.64
N GLU A 100 -13.48 0.27 17.39
CA GLU A 100 -14.45 0.83 16.42
C GLU A 100 -14.27 2.34 16.19
N SER A 101 -13.02 2.80 16.03
CA SER A 101 -12.66 4.21 15.96
C SER A 101 -13.26 4.97 14.74
N GLY A 102 -13.57 4.31 13.60
CA GLY A 102 -14.44 4.93 12.58
C GLY A 102 -14.42 4.43 11.14
N THR A 103 -14.32 3.11 10.89
CA THR A 103 -14.22 2.47 9.55
C THR A 103 -15.48 2.48 8.67
N GLY A 104 -16.43 3.40 8.88
CA GLY A 104 -17.73 3.43 8.20
C GLY A 104 -18.71 2.31 8.59
N SER A 105 -18.22 1.18 9.07
CA SER A 105 -19.01 0.02 9.50
C SER A 105 -20.02 0.38 10.60
N TRP A 106 -21.24 -0.15 10.50
CA TRP A 106 -22.38 0.20 11.37
C TRP A 106 -22.73 1.70 11.35
N GLY A 107 -22.40 2.38 10.25
CA GLY A 107 -22.64 3.80 10.05
C GLY A 107 -21.77 4.72 10.91
N ARG A 108 -20.60 4.25 11.37
CA ARG A 108 -19.67 4.97 12.25
C ARG A 108 -18.52 5.57 11.46
N PHE A 109 -18.38 6.89 11.48
CA PHE A 109 -17.33 7.57 10.75
C PHE A 109 -16.45 8.37 11.71
N SER A 110 -15.14 8.15 11.61
CA SER A 110 -14.17 9.05 12.21
C SER A 110 -14.30 10.41 11.51
N CYS A 111 -14.30 11.48 12.29
CA CYS A 111 -14.21 12.82 11.75
C CYS A 111 -12.71 13.21 11.69
N ARG A 112 -12.34 14.40 12.14
CA ARG A 112 -10.98 14.95 11.92
C ARG A 112 -10.33 15.67 13.08
N ALA A 113 -11.03 15.82 14.21
CA ALA A 113 -10.53 16.57 15.36
C ALA A 113 -10.28 15.66 16.56
N ILE A 114 -9.19 15.91 17.30
CA ILE A 114 -8.77 15.05 18.40
C ILE A 114 -8.11 15.85 19.53
N THR A 115 -8.32 15.40 20.77
CA THR A 115 -7.53 15.84 21.93
C THR A 115 -7.45 14.73 22.97
N GLY A 116 -6.61 14.91 23.99
CA GLY A 116 -6.45 13.97 25.09
C GLY A 116 -6.03 14.63 26.40
N ASP A 117 -6.19 13.90 27.50
CA ASP A 117 -5.85 14.36 28.87
C ASP A 117 -4.92 13.38 29.61
N GLY A 118 -4.25 12.48 28.89
CA GLY A 118 -3.45 11.38 29.44
C GLY A 118 -4.26 10.16 29.89
N THR A 119 -5.55 10.32 30.24
CA THR A 119 -6.45 9.24 30.65
C THR A 119 -7.37 8.82 29.49
N TYR A 120 -7.93 9.82 28.81
CA TYR A 120 -8.90 9.67 27.74
C TYR A 120 -8.43 10.27 26.42
N VAL A 121 -8.93 9.68 25.34
CA VAL A 121 -8.95 10.26 23.99
C VAL A 121 -10.34 10.81 23.73
N TYR A 122 -10.43 11.99 23.13
CA TYR A 122 -11.67 12.63 22.69
C TYR A 122 -11.56 12.88 21.19
N GLN A 123 -12.24 12.06 20.38
CA GLN A 123 -12.25 12.19 18.92
C GLN A 123 -13.58 12.80 18.45
N SER A 124 -13.58 13.56 17.36
CA SER A 124 -14.84 13.86 16.67
C SER A 124 -15.35 12.63 15.93
N PHE A 125 -16.66 12.44 15.96
CA PHE A 125 -17.29 11.21 15.48
C PHE A 125 -18.69 11.47 14.94
N ALA A 126 -19.05 10.76 13.88
CA ALA A 126 -20.38 10.73 13.30
C ALA A 126 -20.97 9.32 13.35
N GLN A 127 -22.20 9.21 13.86
CA GLN A 127 -22.95 7.96 13.92
C GLN A 127 -24.24 8.13 13.12
N SER A 128 -24.31 7.54 11.93
CA SER A 128 -25.52 7.44 11.12
C SER A 128 -26.43 6.31 11.63
N GLY A 129 -27.73 6.42 11.39
CA GLY A 129 -28.71 5.44 11.84
C GLY A 129 -28.99 4.30 10.87
N ARG A 130 -28.22 4.14 9.78
CA ARG A 130 -28.56 3.21 8.69
C ARG A 130 -28.76 1.76 9.16
N ASP A 131 -28.04 1.36 10.21
CA ASP A 131 -28.10 0.03 10.83
C ASP A 131 -28.75 0.04 12.24
N ALA A 132 -29.49 1.10 12.59
CA ALA A 132 -29.98 1.33 13.94
C ALA A 132 -31.11 0.38 14.39
N GLN A 133 -30.99 -0.14 15.63
CA GLN A 133 -32.06 -0.88 16.31
C GLN A 133 -32.74 -0.08 17.45
N GLY A 134 -32.50 1.23 17.53
CA GLY A 134 -33.05 2.12 18.56
C GLY A 134 -32.64 1.73 19.99
N GLY A 135 -33.47 2.11 20.97
CA GLY A 135 -33.33 1.72 22.38
C GLY A 135 -32.46 2.64 23.24
N THR A 136 -32.34 2.26 24.51
CA THR A 136 -31.58 2.97 25.57
C THR A 136 -30.41 2.10 26.01
N ASN A 137 -29.25 2.72 26.22
CA ASN A 137 -28.03 2.04 26.67
C ASN A 137 -28.01 1.90 28.21
N SER A 138 -26.99 1.20 28.73
CA SER A 138 -26.78 1.03 30.19
C SER A 138 -26.46 2.32 30.95
N TYR A 139 -26.22 3.43 30.25
CA TYR A 139 -25.89 4.75 30.80
C TYR A 139 -27.07 5.72 30.78
N GLY A 140 -28.27 5.25 30.38
CA GLY A 140 -29.51 6.02 30.34
C GLY A 140 -29.68 6.93 29.12
N GLY A 141 -28.73 6.91 28.18
CA GLY A 141 -28.82 7.63 26.90
C GLY A 141 -29.28 6.75 25.74
N PRO A 142 -29.48 7.32 24.53
CA PRO A 142 -29.96 6.57 23.37
C PRO A 142 -28.83 5.73 22.74
N SER A 143 -29.12 4.47 22.43
CA SER A 143 -28.11 3.53 21.90
C SER A 143 -27.71 3.80 20.45
N TYR A 144 -28.66 4.23 19.61
CA TYR A 144 -28.48 4.48 18.18
C TYR A 144 -29.38 5.63 17.70
N PRO A 145 -29.05 6.30 16.57
CA PRO A 145 -29.91 7.32 15.97
C PRO A 145 -31.34 6.79 15.72
N PRO A 146 -32.37 7.64 15.87
CA PRO A 146 -33.76 7.21 15.88
C PRO A 146 -34.28 6.63 14.55
N ASN A 147 -33.58 6.86 13.43
CA ASN A 147 -33.89 6.31 12.13
C ASN A 147 -32.66 6.39 11.18
N LYS A 148 -32.74 5.68 10.04
CA LYS A 148 -31.69 5.59 9.01
C LYS A 148 -31.24 6.91 8.37
N ASP A 149 -32.09 7.94 8.42
CA ASP A 149 -31.85 9.26 7.81
C ASP A 149 -31.35 10.28 8.87
N THR A 150 -31.03 9.81 10.08
CA THR A 150 -30.45 10.61 11.16
C THR A 150 -28.99 10.26 11.36
N THR A 151 -28.14 11.29 11.42
CA THR A 151 -26.72 11.20 11.78
C THR A 151 -26.46 12.11 12.98
N TRP A 152 -26.02 11.52 14.09
CA TRP A 152 -25.48 12.26 15.22
C TRP A 152 -24.04 12.66 14.93
N ARG A 153 -23.65 13.88 15.31
CA ARG A 153 -22.25 14.31 15.25
C ARG A 153 -21.84 14.92 16.58
N GLY A 154 -20.62 14.66 17.00
CA GLY A 154 -20.15 15.09 18.31
C GLY A 154 -18.80 14.49 18.67
N VAL A 155 -18.62 14.12 19.93
CA VAL A 155 -17.35 13.63 20.47
C VAL A 155 -17.53 12.22 21.04
N ARG A 156 -16.74 11.25 20.59
CA ARG A 156 -16.65 9.91 21.20
C ARG A 156 -15.40 9.83 22.09
N ARG A 157 -15.52 9.18 23.25
CA ARG A 157 -14.47 9.11 24.26
C ARG A 157 -14.00 7.68 24.52
N TYR A 158 -12.69 7.50 24.62
CA TYR A 158 -12.05 6.21 24.87
C TYR A 158 -10.99 6.33 25.96
N LYS A 159 -10.62 5.24 26.64
CA LYS A 159 -9.45 5.25 27.52
C LYS A 159 -8.17 4.98 26.74
N VAL A 160 -7.12 5.73 27.05
CA VAL A 160 -5.77 5.51 26.51
C VAL A 160 -5.19 4.15 26.92
N SER A 161 -5.61 3.60 28.06
CA SER A 161 -5.02 2.38 28.65
C SER A 161 -5.46 1.07 27.98
N ASP A 162 -6.65 1.02 27.38
CA ASP A 162 -7.25 -0.23 26.88
C ASP A 162 -8.01 -0.06 25.55
N GLY A 163 -8.05 1.15 24.97
CA GLY A 163 -8.77 1.45 23.73
C GLY A 163 -10.30 1.47 23.86
N LYS A 164 -10.86 1.22 25.06
CA LYS A 164 -12.31 0.98 25.20
C LYS A 164 -13.11 2.25 25.37
N GLY A 165 -14.32 2.24 24.84
CA GLY A 165 -15.31 3.31 24.99
C GLY A 165 -15.53 3.68 26.47
N ALA A 166 -15.53 4.98 26.75
CA ALA A 166 -15.59 5.54 28.09
C ALA A 166 -16.83 6.43 28.27
N GLY A 167 -17.93 5.81 28.73
CA GLY A 167 -19.25 6.42 28.80
C GLY A 167 -19.31 7.81 29.47
N PHE A 168 -20.06 8.74 28.88
CA PHE A 168 -20.50 9.96 29.54
C PHE A 168 -21.76 9.67 30.38
N SER A 169 -21.98 10.43 31.46
CA SER A 169 -23.25 10.40 32.19
C SER A 169 -24.39 10.88 31.28
N GLY A 170 -25.30 9.98 30.90
CA GLY A 170 -26.34 10.21 29.89
C GLY A 170 -25.83 10.25 28.45
N GLY A 171 -24.65 9.68 28.18
CA GLY A 171 -24.06 9.59 26.82
C GLY A 171 -24.79 8.63 25.89
N ALA A 172 -24.62 8.85 24.59
CA ALA A 172 -25.18 8.06 23.49
C ALA A 172 -24.21 6.97 22.98
N CYS A 173 -24.62 6.24 21.93
CA CYS A 173 -24.03 4.97 21.48
C CYS A 173 -24.29 3.80 22.45
N TYR A 174 -24.10 2.57 21.99
CA TYR A 174 -24.41 1.34 22.76
C TYR A 174 -23.64 1.24 24.09
N ASP A 175 -22.47 1.88 24.18
CA ASP A 175 -21.55 1.95 25.32
C ASP A 175 -21.59 3.29 26.08
N GLY A 176 -22.51 4.20 25.72
CA GLY A 176 -22.62 5.54 26.31
C GLY A 176 -21.45 6.49 26.00
N SER A 177 -20.50 6.10 25.15
CA SER A 177 -19.23 6.80 24.93
C SER A 177 -19.32 8.09 24.10
N MET A 178 -20.50 8.43 23.56
CA MET A 178 -20.69 9.57 22.67
C MET A 178 -21.44 10.74 23.32
N LEU A 179 -20.86 11.93 23.24
CA LEU A 179 -21.52 13.21 23.41
C LEU A 179 -22.11 13.65 22.06
N ILE A 180 -23.43 13.82 21.96
CA ILE A 180 -24.08 14.40 20.78
C ILE A 180 -24.01 15.94 20.88
N VAL A 181 -23.51 16.59 19.83
CA VAL A 181 -23.30 18.06 19.80
C VAL A 181 -24.23 18.72 18.77
N ASN A 182 -24.42 18.07 17.61
CA ASN A 182 -25.43 18.41 16.62
C ASN A 182 -26.04 17.13 16.00
N THR A 183 -27.07 17.29 15.17
CA THR A 183 -27.73 16.18 14.45
C THR A 183 -28.06 16.63 13.03
N ASN A 184 -27.68 15.82 12.05
CA ASN A 184 -27.74 16.14 10.61
C ASN A 184 -27.00 17.42 10.19
N GLY A 185 -26.12 17.94 11.06
CA GLY A 185 -25.29 19.11 10.80
C GLY A 185 -23.97 18.77 10.12
N GLN A 186 -22.99 19.64 10.36
CA GLN A 186 -21.61 19.51 9.90
C GLN A 186 -20.74 18.79 10.94
N ASP A 187 -19.63 18.21 10.50
CA ASP A 187 -18.67 17.51 11.37
C ASP A 187 -17.98 18.44 12.38
N ILE A 188 -17.58 17.89 13.51
CA ILE A 188 -16.88 18.64 14.55
C ILE A 188 -15.41 18.81 14.16
N VAL A 189 -14.98 20.07 14.04
CA VAL A 189 -13.70 20.50 13.45
C VAL A 189 -12.67 21.01 14.46
N GLY A 190 -12.95 20.86 15.75
CA GLY A 190 -11.99 21.23 16.81
C GLY A 190 -12.48 20.80 18.18
N ILE A 191 -11.59 20.20 18.97
CA ILE A 191 -11.87 19.73 20.33
C ILE A 191 -10.69 20.12 21.22
N ALA A 192 -10.95 20.63 22.43
CA ALA A 192 -9.90 20.84 23.42
C ALA A 192 -10.42 20.55 24.84
N VAL A 193 -9.54 20.05 25.71
CA VAL A 193 -9.84 19.80 27.13
C VAL A 193 -9.02 20.74 28.02
N TYR A 194 -9.67 21.35 29.01
CA TYR A 194 -9.01 22.17 30.03
C TYR A 194 -9.85 22.23 31.31
N ASN A 195 -9.21 22.05 32.47
CA ASN A 195 -9.85 22.09 33.81
C ASN A 195 -11.15 21.26 33.91
N ASN A 196 -11.10 20.01 33.43
CA ASN A 196 -12.23 19.07 33.36
C ASN A 196 -13.41 19.51 32.48
N GLU A 197 -13.24 20.54 31.66
CA GLU A 197 -14.22 20.97 30.67
C GLU A 197 -13.79 20.61 29.26
N LEU A 198 -14.76 20.21 28.43
CA LEU A 198 -14.59 19.84 27.03
C LEU A 198 -15.14 20.96 26.15
N TYR A 199 -14.29 21.54 25.31
CA TYR A 199 -14.59 22.63 24.38
C TYR A 199 -14.70 22.06 22.97
N VAL A 200 -15.81 22.34 22.29
CA VAL A 200 -16.13 21.75 20.98
C VAL A 200 -16.50 22.84 19.98
N ALA A 201 -15.76 22.92 18.87
CA ALA A 201 -16.07 23.80 17.76
C ALA A 201 -17.10 23.14 16.82
N ASP A 202 -18.33 23.67 16.81
CA ASP A 202 -19.45 23.18 15.99
C ASP A 202 -19.71 24.13 14.81
N PRO A 203 -19.39 23.73 13.57
CA PRO A 203 -19.62 24.54 12.38
C PRO A 203 -21.08 24.58 11.93
N THR A 204 -21.96 23.74 12.49
CA THR A 204 -23.41 23.82 12.25
C THR A 204 -23.98 25.11 12.82
N ASP A 205 -23.69 25.38 14.10
CA ASP A 205 -24.19 26.54 14.83
C ASP A 205 -23.23 27.75 14.78
N ASN A 206 -22.02 27.58 14.23
CA ASN A 206 -20.90 28.52 14.32
C ASN A 206 -20.61 28.93 15.78
N LYS A 207 -20.44 27.93 16.65
CA LYS A 207 -20.21 28.10 18.09
C LYS A 207 -19.05 27.27 18.61
N ILE A 208 -18.44 27.75 19.69
CA ILE A 208 -17.79 26.85 20.65
C ILE A 208 -18.81 26.51 21.73
N LYS A 209 -19.08 25.22 21.92
CA LYS A 209 -19.94 24.65 22.97
C LYS A 209 -19.06 24.02 24.04
N VAL A 210 -19.38 24.24 25.31
CA VAL A 210 -18.56 23.77 26.45
C VAL A 210 -19.36 22.83 27.33
N TYR A 211 -18.80 21.67 27.62
CA TYR A 211 -19.39 20.59 28.40
C TYR A 211 -18.51 20.23 29.59
N ASP A 212 -19.04 19.43 30.51
CA ASP A 212 -18.22 18.72 31.49
C ASP A 212 -17.60 17.48 30.84
N THR A 213 -16.34 17.16 31.13
CA THR A 213 -15.68 15.95 30.59
C THR A 213 -16.38 14.64 30.98
N MET A 214 -17.23 14.64 32.01
CA MET A 214 -17.98 13.46 32.49
C MET A 214 -19.48 13.45 32.13
N GLY A 215 -20.04 14.51 31.54
CA GLY A 215 -21.48 14.64 31.33
C GLY A 215 -21.88 15.32 30.02
N THR A 216 -23.15 15.20 29.64
CA THR A 216 -23.64 15.64 28.31
C THR A 216 -24.32 17.01 28.28
N SER A 217 -24.49 17.67 29.42
CA SER A 217 -25.14 18.98 29.49
C SER A 217 -24.20 20.10 29.03
N GLU A 218 -24.63 20.92 28.07
CA GLU A 218 -23.93 22.15 27.69
C GLU A 218 -23.92 23.12 28.88
N LYS A 219 -22.73 23.52 29.32
CA LYS A 219 -22.52 24.48 30.41
C LYS A 219 -22.63 25.92 29.92
N ARG A 220 -22.16 26.19 28.70
CA ARG A 220 -22.16 27.48 28.01
C ARG A 220 -21.74 27.32 26.55
N SER A 221 -22.07 28.30 25.72
CA SER A 221 -21.53 28.46 24.37
C SER A 221 -21.38 29.93 23.98
N TRP A 222 -20.58 30.19 22.95
CA TRP A 222 -20.47 31.52 22.32
C TRP A 222 -20.26 31.39 20.81
N SER A 223 -20.69 32.41 20.07
CA SER A 223 -20.53 32.47 18.63
C SER A 223 -19.08 32.73 18.23
N ILE A 224 -18.68 32.08 17.13
CA ILE A 224 -17.38 32.23 16.46
C ILE A 224 -17.60 32.37 14.95
N THR A 225 -16.56 32.68 14.21
CA THR A 225 -16.56 32.64 12.74
C THR A 225 -15.46 31.72 12.25
N ARG A 226 -15.71 31.01 11.14
CA ARG A 226 -14.80 30.01 10.54
C ARG A 226 -14.25 29.04 11.61
N PRO A 227 -15.09 28.13 12.14
CA PRO A 227 -14.66 27.17 13.15
C PRO A 227 -13.55 26.24 12.63
N GLY A 228 -12.68 25.80 13.53
CA GLY A 228 -11.55 24.93 13.22
C GLY A 228 -10.83 24.48 14.50
N GLN A 229 -9.61 23.96 14.34
CA GLN A 229 -8.83 23.33 15.42
C GLN A 229 -8.74 24.22 16.68
N LEU A 230 -8.76 23.57 17.85
CA LEU A 230 -8.75 24.20 19.18
C LEU A 230 -7.51 23.77 19.99
N TYR A 231 -6.88 24.71 20.71
CA TYR A 231 -5.73 24.40 21.57
C TYR A 231 -5.63 25.37 22.76
N PHE A 232 -5.33 24.88 23.96
CA PHE A 232 -5.10 25.74 25.14
C PHE A 232 -3.62 26.14 25.28
N ASP A 233 -3.38 27.43 25.54
CA ASP A 233 -2.05 27.93 25.93
C ASP A 233 -1.77 27.74 27.43
N GLY A 234 -0.49 27.87 27.81
CA GLY A 234 -0.05 27.72 29.20
C GLY A 234 -0.55 28.81 30.16
N ALA A 235 -1.25 29.84 29.67
CA ALA A 235 -1.93 30.84 30.49
C ALA A 235 -3.44 30.55 30.65
N GLY A 236 -3.94 29.42 30.14
CA GLY A 236 -5.34 29.00 30.26
C GLY A 236 -6.29 29.66 29.28
N TYR A 237 -5.79 30.20 28.16
CA TYR A 237 -6.60 30.77 27.10
C TYR A 237 -6.72 29.80 25.91
N LEU A 238 -7.88 29.80 25.28
CA LEU A 238 -8.22 28.95 24.15
C LEU A 238 -7.84 29.65 22.84
N TRP A 239 -6.95 29.05 22.07
CA TRP A 239 -6.68 29.42 20.69
C TRP A 239 -7.54 28.59 19.73
N MET A 240 -7.96 29.22 18.65
CA MET A 240 -8.66 28.58 17.54
C MET A 240 -8.02 28.97 16.21
N LEU A 241 -7.80 27.99 15.34
CA LEU A 241 -7.45 28.21 13.94
C LEU A 241 -8.74 28.48 13.15
N GLN A 242 -8.84 29.67 12.57
CA GLN A 242 -9.79 29.96 11.52
C GLN A 242 -9.17 29.54 10.17
N PRO A 243 -9.74 28.56 9.45
CA PRO A 243 -9.24 28.17 8.13
C PRO A 243 -9.35 29.32 7.13
N LYS A 244 -8.51 29.26 6.09
CA LYS A 244 -8.58 30.16 4.93
C LYS A 244 -9.91 29.97 4.20
N ASP A 245 -10.46 31.05 3.66
CA ASP A 245 -11.57 30.98 2.70
C ASP A 245 -11.26 31.86 1.47
N SER A 246 -12.21 32.00 0.55
CA SER A 246 -12.07 32.78 -0.69
C SER A 246 -11.83 34.28 -0.48
N SER A 247 -12.15 34.80 0.71
CA SER A 247 -12.12 36.23 1.05
C SER A 247 -11.16 36.57 2.20
N ASN A 248 -10.76 35.58 3.01
CA ASN A 248 -10.03 35.76 4.25
C ASN A 248 -8.86 34.78 4.38
N ALA A 249 -7.67 35.29 4.73
CA ALA A 249 -6.53 34.47 5.10
C ALA A 249 -6.83 33.61 6.36
N ALA A 250 -6.12 32.49 6.50
CA ALA A 250 -6.14 31.71 7.73
C ALA A 250 -5.64 32.56 8.91
N LYS A 251 -6.26 32.40 10.08
CA LYS A 251 -6.02 33.25 11.24
C LYS A 251 -6.16 32.51 12.56
N LEU A 252 -5.17 32.61 13.43
CA LEU A 252 -5.27 32.16 14.82
C LEU A 252 -5.84 33.27 15.70
N VAL A 253 -6.87 32.96 16.47
CA VAL A 253 -7.55 33.88 17.39
C VAL A 253 -7.62 33.29 18.80
N ARG A 254 -7.60 34.14 19.82
CA ARG A 254 -7.51 33.75 21.23
C ARG A 254 -8.74 34.18 22.02
N TYR A 255 -9.26 33.31 22.87
CA TYR A 255 -10.43 33.52 23.73
C TYR A 255 -10.10 33.20 25.19
N ASN A 256 -10.76 33.86 26.14
CA ASN A 256 -10.84 33.35 27.51
C ASN A 256 -11.86 32.19 27.61
N THR A 257 -11.89 31.49 28.73
CA THR A 257 -12.81 30.36 28.98
C THR A 257 -14.29 30.74 29.01
N SER A 258 -14.62 32.04 29.01
CA SER A 258 -16.00 32.58 28.93
C SER A 258 -16.37 33.08 27.52
N GLY A 259 -15.53 32.85 26.51
CA GLY A 259 -15.80 33.24 25.12
C GLY A 259 -15.50 34.69 24.76
N THR A 260 -14.85 35.46 25.63
CA THR A 260 -14.40 36.81 25.29
C THR A 260 -13.17 36.74 24.39
N LEU A 261 -13.27 37.26 23.17
CA LEU A 261 -12.14 37.41 22.24
C LEU A 261 -11.06 38.32 22.87
N GLN A 262 -9.80 37.92 22.75
CA GLN A 262 -8.63 38.67 23.22
C GLN A 262 -7.98 39.45 22.07
N SER A 263 -7.09 40.39 22.40
CA SER A 263 -6.37 41.19 21.40
C SER A 263 -5.30 40.41 20.64
N GLN A 264 -4.79 39.31 21.20
CA GLN A 264 -3.78 38.49 20.54
C GLN A 264 -4.40 37.69 19.38
N SER A 265 -3.80 37.82 18.20
CA SER A 265 -4.12 37.01 17.04
C SER A 265 -2.93 36.96 16.07
N ILE A 266 -2.91 35.97 15.19
CA ILE A 266 -1.89 35.81 14.14
C ILE A 266 -2.64 35.63 12.81
N THR A 267 -2.45 36.56 11.87
CA THR A 267 -2.91 36.39 10.49
C THR A 267 -1.79 35.75 9.68
N LEU A 268 -2.08 34.66 8.98
CA LEU A 268 -1.08 33.91 8.20
C LEU A 268 -0.94 34.51 6.79
N GLY A 269 0.23 34.31 6.16
CA GLY A 269 0.52 34.81 4.82
C GLY A 269 -0.34 34.12 3.75
N SER A 270 -0.54 34.77 2.59
CA SER A 270 -1.32 34.21 1.48
C SER A 270 -0.76 32.91 0.90
N THR A 271 0.56 32.72 1.04
CA THR A 271 1.31 31.52 0.67
C THR A 271 1.28 30.41 1.73
N VAL A 272 0.72 30.64 2.93
CA VAL A 272 0.67 29.63 3.99
C VAL A 272 -0.59 28.77 3.81
N LEU A 273 -0.40 27.45 3.73
CA LEU A 273 -1.50 26.48 3.87
C LEU A 273 -1.41 25.86 5.26
N ALA A 274 -2.16 26.41 6.20
CA ALA A 274 -2.17 25.95 7.59
C ALA A 274 -3.07 24.73 7.76
N THR A 275 -2.46 23.57 7.94
CA THR A 275 -3.14 22.27 8.11
C THR A 275 -3.41 21.93 9.58
N GLY A 276 -2.52 22.37 10.49
CA GLY A 276 -2.71 22.22 11.93
C GLY A 276 -1.76 23.12 12.73
N PHE A 277 -1.99 23.23 14.04
CA PHE A 277 -1.13 23.99 14.96
C PHE A 277 -1.04 23.35 16.35
N GLY A 278 0.07 23.66 17.03
CA GLY A 278 0.33 23.25 18.41
C GLY A 278 0.90 24.40 19.23
N ILE A 279 0.84 24.26 20.55
CA ILE A 279 1.32 25.29 21.49
C ILE A 279 2.40 24.74 22.40
N ASP A 280 3.57 25.39 22.38
CA ASP A 280 4.55 25.28 23.46
C ASP A 280 4.01 26.07 24.66
N ARG A 281 3.43 25.32 25.59
CA ARG A 281 2.75 25.84 26.78
C ARG A 281 3.74 26.52 27.74
N VAL A 282 5.00 26.08 27.75
CA VAL A 282 6.05 26.54 28.66
C VAL A 282 6.71 27.83 28.16
N ASN A 283 7.10 27.88 26.88
CA ASN A 283 7.82 29.02 26.29
C ASN A 283 6.90 30.02 25.57
N HIS A 284 5.57 29.81 25.64
CA HIS A 284 4.56 30.70 25.06
C HIS A 284 4.74 30.93 23.55
N LYS A 285 4.86 29.82 22.80
CA LYS A 285 4.98 29.83 21.33
C LYS A 285 3.86 29.03 20.67
N ILE A 286 3.46 29.45 19.48
CA ILE A 286 2.62 28.64 18.57
C ILE A 286 3.51 28.11 17.45
N TYR A 287 3.29 26.85 17.09
CA TYR A 287 3.87 26.16 15.94
C TYR A 287 2.73 25.86 14.96
N VAL A 288 2.91 26.15 13.67
CA VAL A 288 1.89 25.94 12.62
C VAL A 288 2.46 25.08 11.50
N ALA A 289 1.81 23.96 11.19
CA ALA A 289 2.15 23.14 10.03
C ALA A 289 1.76 23.88 8.74
N ASN A 290 2.73 24.11 7.85
CA ASN A 290 2.57 24.83 6.59
C ASN A 290 2.80 23.88 5.41
N ASN A 291 1.70 23.47 4.76
CA ASN A 291 1.69 22.49 3.68
C ASN A 291 1.59 23.13 2.28
N ASN A 292 2.23 24.28 2.07
CA ASN A 292 2.48 24.78 0.72
C ASN A 292 3.95 24.51 0.33
N ALA A 293 4.45 25.10 -0.75
CA ALA A 293 5.78 24.84 -1.32
C ALA A 293 6.96 24.82 -0.32
N ASP A 294 6.87 25.55 0.80
CA ASP A 294 7.91 25.56 1.84
C ASP A 294 7.94 24.29 2.72
N GLN A 295 6.82 23.54 2.80
CA GLN A 295 6.62 22.30 3.58
C GLN A 295 7.38 22.25 4.92
N ASN A 296 7.11 23.23 5.78
CA ASN A 296 7.80 23.43 7.06
C ASN A 296 6.84 23.80 8.20
N ILE A 297 7.39 24.03 9.38
CA ILE A 297 6.63 24.48 10.56
C ILE A 297 6.97 25.94 10.84
N LEU A 298 5.95 26.81 10.87
CA LEU A 298 6.11 28.23 11.22
C LEU A 298 6.07 28.42 12.74
N ILE A 299 6.95 29.24 13.29
CA ILE A 299 7.01 29.52 14.73
C ILE A 299 6.56 30.96 14.99
N TYR A 300 5.72 31.15 16.02
CA TYR A 300 5.33 32.47 16.53
C TYR A 300 5.62 32.56 18.03
N ASN A 301 6.43 33.54 18.42
CA ASN A 301 6.80 33.82 19.81
C ASN A 301 5.81 34.78 20.48
N ASN A 302 5.91 34.91 21.82
CA ASN A 302 5.23 35.93 22.62
C ASN A 302 3.69 35.88 22.54
N ILE A 303 3.11 34.69 22.40
CA ILE A 303 1.68 34.53 22.09
C ILE A 303 0.76 35.09 23.20
N THR A 304 1.24 35.16 24.44
CA THR A 304 0.51 35.72 25.59
C THR A 304 0.51 37.25 25.64
N THR A 305 1.35 37.94 24.85
CA THR A 305 1.48 39.40 24.82
C THR A 305 1.22 39.96 23.43
N THR A 306 2.23 40.02 22.56
CA THR A 306 2.13 40.45 21.17
C THR A 306 2.79 39.39 20.29
N PRO A 307 2.02 38.54 19.59
CA PRO A 307 2.57 37.50 18.73
C PRO A 307 3.49 38.08 17.64
N VAL A 308 4.66 37.49 17.46
CA VAL A 308 5.64 37.86 16.41
C VAL A 308 6.22 36.60 15.77
N SER A 309 6.59 36.66 14.49
CA SER A 309 7.28 35.54 13.83
C SER A 309 8.59 35.22 14.54
N GLY A 310 8.84 33.93 14.73
CA GLY A 310 10.01 33.37 15.41
C GLY A 310 10.93 32.54 14.52
N GLY A 311 10.71 32.55 13.20
CA GLY A 311 11.39 31.68 12.23
C GLY A 311 10.59 30.42 11.92
N THR A 312 11.29 29.39 11.44
CA THR A 312 10.71 28.11 11.02
C THR A 312 11.48 26.93 11.60
N PHE A 313 10.85 25.76 11.57
CA PHE A 313 11.44 24.46 11.87
C PHE A 313 11.14 23.50 10.70
N GLY A 314 12.12 22.66 10.32
CA GLY A 314 12.10 21.97 9.03
C GLY A 314 12.85 22.75 7.94
N ALA A 315 13.31 22.04 6.91
CA ALA A 315 13.94 22.63 5.74
C ALA A 315 12.91 23.34 4.86
N THR A 316 13.20 24.57 4.41
CA THR A 316 12.35 25.27 3.44
C THR A 316 12.39 24.54 2.10
N GLY A 317 11.22 24.11 1.63
CA GLY A 317 11.05 23.18 0.50
C GLY A 317 10.71 21.75 0.94
N GLY A 318 10.73 21.44 2.24
CA GLY A 318 10.45 20.10 2.79
C GLY A 318 11.20 18.98 2.07
N ILE A 319 10.47 17.96 1.64
CA ILE A 319 10.98 16.81 0.87
C ILE A 319 11.65 17.22 -0.46
N TYR A 320 11.32 18.39 -1.02
CA TYR A 320 11.87 18.91 -2.27
C TYR A 320 13.15 19.75 -2.10
N SER A 321 13.56 20.02 -0.85
CA SER A 321 14.79 20.78 -0.58
C SER A 321 16.06 19.96 -0.84
N GLY A 322 17.14 20.59 -1.29
CA GLY A 322 18.38 19.88 -1.63
C GLY A 322 18.17 18.93 -2.82
N THR A 323 18.39 17.63 -2.61
CA THR A 323 17.97 16.56 -3.53
C THR A 323 16.44 16.42 -3.46
N PRO A 324 15.65 16.68 -4.51
CA PRO A 324 14.20 16.56 -4.42
C PRO A 324 13.78 15.10 -4.21
N GLY A 325 12.74 14.88 -3.40
CA GLY A 325 12.21 13.55 -3.08
C GLY A 325 13.02 12.78 -2.02
N GLU A 326 14.32 13.05 -1.83
CA GLU A 326 15.17 12.33 -0.88
C GLU A 326 14.67 12.48 0.58
N VAL A 327 14.46 11.34 1.25
CA VAL A 327 13.97 11.29 2.65
C VAL A 327 15.13 11.56 3.61
N GLN A 328 15.03 12.65 4.38
CA GLN A 328 15.96 13.00 5.46
C GLN A 328 15.19 13.62 6.64
N PRO A 329 15.73 13.59 7.88
CA PRO A 329 15.18 14.37 8.98
C PRO A 329 15.02 15.85 8.59
N LEU A 330 13.97 16.50 9.10
CA LEU A 330 13.56 17.88 8.82
C LEU A 330 13.08 18.16 7.38
N LYS A 331 13.11 17.19 6.46
CA LYS A 331 12.56 17.30 5.11
C LYS A 331 11.12 16.78 5.05
N PHE A 332 10.18 17.54 5.64
CA PHE A 332 8.79 17.10 5.77
C PHE A 332 8.07 16.95 4.42
N GLU A 333 7.25 15.91 4.29
CA GLU A 333 6.46 15.58 3.10
C GLU A 333 4.97 15.77 3.40
N GLY A 334 4.50 17.01 3.25
CA GLY A 334 3.12 17.35 3.52
C GLY A 334 2.73 17.46 5.00
N PRO A 335 3.30 18.43 5.76
CA PRO A 335 2.93 18.65 7.17
C PRO A 335 1.41 18.71 7.39
N SER A 336 0.87 17.87 8.26
CA SER A 336 -0.56 17.81 8.62
C SER A 336 -0.83 18.29 10.04
N GLY A 337 0.13 18.10 10.96
CA GLY A 337 -0.04 18.45 12.37
C GLY A 337 1.29 18.71 13.07
N VAL A 338 1.24 19.45 14.17
CA VAL A 338 2.41 19.74 15.00
C VAL A 338 2.02 19.90 16.46
N GLY A 339 2.84 19.40 17.37
CA GLY A 339 2.68 19.60 18.81
C GLY A 339 4.01 19.71 19.55
N VAL A 340 3.97 20.23 20.77
CA VAL A 340 5.16 20.44 21.61
C VAL A 340 4.86 20.02 23.04
N ASP A 341 5.73 19.20 23.63
CA ASP A 341 5.63 18.76 25.04
C ASP A 341 6.25 19.78 26.01
N ASN A 342 6.11 19.56 27.32
CA ASN A 342 6.71 20.48 28.31
C ASN A 342 8.25 20.40 28.37
N SER A 343 8.89 19.46 27.69
CA SER A 343 10.35 19.36 27.56
C SER A 343 10.89 20.14 26.34
N GLY A 344 9.99 20.68 25.50
CA GLY A 344 10.33 21.33 24.23
C GLY A 344 10.63 20.33 23.10
N ASN A 345 10.24 19.06 23.24
CA ASN A 345 10.27 18.11 22.11
C ASN A 345 9.17 18.51 21.12
N ILE A 346 9.50 18.50 19.83
CA ILE A 346 8.60 18.87 18.72
C ILE A 346 8.15 17.59 18.02
N TYR A 347 6.85 17.44 17.84
CA TYR A 347 6.22 16.31 17.15
C TYR A 347 5.59 16.85 15.88
N VAL A 348 5.79 16.16 14.76
CA VAL A 348 5.24 16.54 13.45
C VAL A 348 4.57 15.33 12.84
N SER A 349 3.35 15.48 12.35
CA SER A 349 2.76 14.54 11.40
C SER A 349 2.84 15.13 10.00
N CYS A 350 3.07 14.25 9.06
CA CYS A 350 3.01 14.50 7.63
C CYS A 350 2.00 13.52 7.04
N SER A 351 1.19 14.02 6.12
CA SER A 351 0.24 13.23 5.33
C SER A 351 0.50 13.57 3.89
N LYS A 352 0.96 12.56 3.13
CA LYS A 352 1.35 12.75 1.74
C LYS A 352 0.21 13.39 0.98
N ASN A 353 0.57 14.41 0.20
CA ASN A 353 -0.26 15.03 -0.82
C ASN A 353 -1.37 15.95 -0.30
N GLY A 354 -1.51 16.09 1.03
CA GLY A 354 -1.65 17.38 1.72
C GLY A 354 -2.91 18.22 1.51
N ASN A 355 -3.78 17.86 0.57
CA ASN A 355 -5.05 18.55 0.37
C ASN A 355 -6.12 17.93 1.27
N CYS A 356 -6.15 18.39 2.53
CA CYS A 356 -7.11 17.98 3.55
C CYS A 356 -8.58 18.32 3.22
N GLU A 357 -8.89 18.90 2.06
CA GLU A 357 -10.26 19.25 1.66
C GLU A 357 -11.07 18.04 1.15
N SER A 358 -10.43 17.02 0.56
CA SER A 358 -11.09 15.77 0.17
C SER A 358 -11.03 14.73 1.27
N ARG A 359 -12.02 13.84 1.34
CA ARG A 359 -12.14 12.83 2.40
C ARG A 359 -11.46 11.49 2.05
N ASP A 360 -11.19 11.26 0.76
CA ASP A 360 -10.97 9.92 0.23
C ASP A 360 -9.83 9.93 -0.84
N GLY A 361 -8.59 10.34 -0.50
CA GLY A 361 -7.52 10.39 -1.53
C GLY A 361 -6.07 10.75 -1.14
N ASN A 362 -5.74 10.84 0.15
CA ASN A 362 -4.37 11.07 0.61
C ASN A 362 -3.95 9.88 1.46
N PHE A 363 -2.98 9.10 1.00
CA PHE A 363 -2.47 7.93 1.70
C PHE A 363 -0.96 7.99 1.79
N GLY A 364 -0.44 7.53 2.92
CA GLY A 364 0.92 7.70 3.34
C GLY A 364 1.06 8.74 4.45
N CYS A 365 1.42 8.31 5.65
CA CYS A 365 1.75 9.19 6.76
C CYS A 365 3.17 8.96 7.31
N ILE A 366 3.73 10.04 7.87
CA ILE A 366 4.98 10.02 8.61
C ILE A 366 4.75 10.77 9.92
N ILE A 367 5.07 10.16 11.06
CA ILE A 367 4.92 10.76 12.39
C ILE A 367 6.29 10.77 13.05
N GLU A 368 6.77 11.96 13.40
CA GLU A 368 8.15 12.18 13.81
C GLU A 368 8.24 12.94 15.13
N LYS A 369 9.26 12.62 15.92
CA LYS A 369 9.63 13.40 17.11
C LYS A 369 11.05 13.91 17.00
N TYR A 370 11.24 15.16 17.39
CA TYR A 370 12.51 15.86 17.50
C TYR A 370 12.71 16.36 18.93
N ASN A 371 13.95 16.42 19.40
CA ASN A 371 14.26 17.15 20.63
C ASN A 371 14.31 18.67 20.37
N SER A 372 14.41 19.47 21.43
CA SER A 372 14.45 20.94 21.36
C SER A 372 15.66 21.51 20.59
N SER A 373 16.67 20.69 20.28
CA SER A 373 17.81 21.06 19.41
C SER A 373 17.60 20.70 17.93
N GLY A 374 16.47 20.07 17.57
CA GLY A 374 16.16 19.64 16.20
C GLY A 374 16.75 18.30 15.79
N GLN A 375 17.22 17.47 16.73
CA GLN A 375 17.65 16.10 16.45
C GLN A 375 16.45 15.15 16.52
N GLN A 376 16.19 14.41 15.43
CA GLN A 376 15.17 13.36 15.39
C GLN A 376 15.43 12.31 16.47
N GLN A 377 14.38 11.90 17.18
CA GLN A 377 14.41 10.93 18.28
C GLN A 377 13.78 9.60 17.85
N TRP A 378 12.69 9.67 17.08
CA TRP A 378 12.05 8.54 16.43
C TRP A 378 11.20 9.02 15.25
N VAL A 379 10.88 8.08 14.35
CA VAL A 379 9.95 8.23 13.23
C VAL A 379 9.07 6.98 13.14
N LYS A 380 7.83 7.17 12.69
CA LYS A 380 6.85 6.14 12.33
C LYS A 380 6.32 6.42 10.93
N TYR A 381 5.99 5.35 10.24
CA TYR A 381 5.63 5.30 8.83
C TYR A 381 4.39 4.43 8.65
N GLY A 382 3.34 4.98 8.04
CA GLY A 382 2.18 4.25 7.53
C GLY A 382 1.99 4.63 6.08
N LEU A 383 2.84 4.12 5.19
CA LEU A 383 3.03 4.67 3.84
C LEU A 383 2.04 4.15 2.79
N GLN A 384 1.44 2.97 3.02
CA GLN A 384 0.70 2.26 1.97
C GLN A 384 -0.81 2.33 2.18
N PHE A 385 -1.56 2.32 1.08
CA PHE A 385 -2.97 1.93 1.04
C PHE A 385 -3.32 1.45 -0.37
N SER A 386 -3.98 0.28 -0.46
CA SER A 386 -4.32 -0.44 -1.69
C SER A 386 -3.24 -0.29 -2.76
N ASP A 387 -2.03 -0.76 -2.43
CA ASP A 387 -0.91 -0.79 -3.36
C ASP A 387 -0.07 -2.07 -3.20
N VAL A 388 0.80 -2.29 -4.18
CA VAL A 388 1.84 -3.32 -4.19
C VAL A 388 3.16 -2.65 -4.59
N ALA A 389 4.27 -3.38 -4.51
CA ALA A 389 5.56 -2.89 -4.97
C ALA A 389 6.15 -3.78 -6.07
N ASP A 390 7.01 -3.21 -6.92
CA ASP A 390 7.84 -3.93 -7.88
C ASP A 390 9.33 -3.67 -7.61
N VAL A 391 10.18 -4.59 -8.05
CA VAL A 391 11.64 -4.54 -7.87
C VAL A 391 12.27 -3.84 -9.08
N ASP A 392 13.26 -2.97 -8.85
CA ASP A 392 14.18 -2.61 -9.94
C ASP A 392 15.01 -3.85 -10.31
N PRO A 393 14.86 -4.44 -11.52
CA PRO A 393 15.53 -5.68 -11.87
C PRO A 393 17.06 -5.54 -11.90
N ALA A 394 17.59 -4.33 -12.07
CA ALA A 394 19.04 -4.07 -12.00
C ALA A 394 19.59 -4.08 -10.56
N SER A 395 18.75 -3.86 -9.54
CA SER A 395 19.14 -3.83 -8.12
C SER A 395 19.32 -5.21 -7.49
N ASN A 396 18.88 -6.28 -8.17
CA ASN A 396 18.75 -7.62 -7.58
C ASN A 396 17.87 -7.61 -6.30
N GLY A 397 16.75 -6.88 -6.33
CA GLY A 397 15.82 -6.76 -5.21
C GLY A 397 16.29 -5.84 -4.07
N LEU A 398 17.31 -5.02 -4.28
CA LEU A 398 17.82 -4.07 -3.29
C LEU A 398 17.12 -2.71 -3.34
N ASP A 399 16.51 -2.34 -4.47
CA ASP A 399 15.68 -1.15 -4.63
C ASP A 399 14.26 -1.60 -5.07
N ILE A 400 13.26 -1.15 -4.32
CA ILE A 400 11.84 -1.52 -4.46
C ILE A 400 11.01 -0.24 -4.58
N TYR A 401 10.02 -0.24 -5.47
CA TYR A 401 9.18 0.92 -5.78
C TYR A 401 7.69 0.60 -5.68
N THR A 402 6.92 1.52 -5.09
CA THR A 402 5.45 1.54 -5.09
C THR A 402 4.97 2.52 -6.18
N LYS A 403 3.71 2.98 -6.14
CA LYS A 403 3.25 4.09 -7.01
C LYS A 403 3.96 5.42 -6.78
N ASP A 404 4.45 5.64 -5.56
CA ASP A 404 4.94 6.94 -5.10
C ASP A 404 6.17 6.89 -4.19
N GLU A 405 6.59 5.72 -3.67
CA GLU A 405 7.82 5.55 -2.88
C GLU A 405 8.93 4.76 -3.58
N HIS A 406 10.13 5.01 -3.07
CA HIS A 406 11.34 4.24 -3.28
C HIS A 406 11.87 3.75 -1.91
N PHE A 407 12.09 2.45 -1.80
CA PHE A 407 12.67 1.77 -0.65
C PHE A 407 13.99 1.08 -1.01
N THR A 408 14.98 1.13 -0.11
CA THR A 408 16.15 0.24 -0.17
C THR A 408 16.03 -0.90 0.81
N MET A 409 16.59 -2.06 0.45
CA MET A 409 16.48 -3.31 1.22
C MET A 409 17.83 -3.82 1.73
N ASP A 410 17.85 -4.23 3.00
CA ASP A 410 18.93 -4.95 3.66
C ASP A 410 18.41 -6.26 4.23
N PHE A 411 18.57 -7.34 3.47
CA PHE A 411 18.12 -8.69 3.83
C PHE A 411 18.95 -9.36 4.93
N SER A 412 20.01 -8.71 5.43
CA SER A 412 20.73 -9.18 6.63
C SER A 412 19.97 -8.88 7.93
N LYS A 413 19.02 -7.93 7.89
CA LYS A 413 18.16 -7.58 9.02
C LYS A 413 16.98 -8.56 9.16
N PRO A 414 16.39 -8.67 10.38
CA PRO A 414 15.16 -9.43 10.60
C PRO A 414 14.01 -8.97 9.71
N ASP A 415 13.07 -9.88 9.42
CA ASP A 415 11.85 -9.59 8.68
C ASP A 415 11.12 -8.37 9.29
N GLY A 416 10.58 -7.49 8.43
CA GLY A 416 9.97 -6.21 8.82
C GLY A 416 10.91 -5.05 9.13
N GLN A 417 12.22 -5.30 9.31
CA GLN A 417 13.25 -4.27 9.55
C GLN A 417 14.19 -4.05 8.36
N GLN A 418 13.90 -4.72 7.24
CA GLN A 418 14.79 -4.84 6.09
C GLN A 418 14.77 -3.61 5.19
N TRP A 419 13.62 -2.94 5.09
CA TRP A 419 13.41 -1.79 4.23
C TRP A 419 13.90 -0.48 4.88
N THR A 420 14.13 0.54 4.06
CA THR A 420 14.36 1.92 4.47
C THR A 420 13.70 2.82 3.45
N TYR A 421 12.83 3.74 3.88
CA TYR A 421 12.19 4.70 3.00
C TYR A 421 13.23 5.73 2.54
N LYS A 422 13.52 5.74 1.23
CA LYS A 422 14.64 6.47 0.62
C LYS A 422 14.18 7.71 -0.13
N GLY A 423 13.06 7.63 -0.86
CA GLY A 423 12.61 8.72 -1.71
C GLY A 423 11.10 8.73 -1.94
N SER A 424 10.52 9.93 -1.90
CA SER A 424 9.23 10.22 -2.54
C SER A 424 9.45 10.50 -4.03
N THR A 425 8.61 9.92 -4.87
CA THR A 425 8.72 9.99 -6.33
C THR A 425 7.74 10.97 -6.97
N ILE A 426 7.02 11.79 -6.20
CA ILE A 426 6.07 12.80 -6.72
C ILE A 426 6.49 14.21 -6.32
N ASN A 427 6.26 15.20 -7.18
CA ASN A 427 6.39 16.62 -6.86
C ASN A 427 5.31 17.47 -7.56
N TYR A 428 4.16 17.68 -6.93
CA TYR A 428 3.05 18.47 -7.51
C TYR A 428 3.28 19.99 -7.56
N PHE A 429 4.37 20.50 -6.96
CA PHE A 429 4.75 21.90 -7.11
C PHE A 429 5.53 22.12 -8.41
N LYS A 430 6.33 21.13 -8.84
CA LYS A 430 7.05 21.13 -10.12
C LYS A 430 6.18 20.61 -11.26
N TYR A 431 5.41 19.54 -11.01
CA TYR A 431 4.55 18.85 -11.96
C TYR A 431 3.08 18.96 -11.52
N PRO A 432 2.44 20.13 -11.67
CA PRO A 432 1.09 20.36 -11.14
C PRO A 432 0.03 19.47 -11.79
N ASN A 433 0.27 19.03 -13.03
CA ASN A 433 -0.58 18.13 -13.82
C ASN A 433 -0.04 16.69 -13.85
N ASP A 434 0.78 16.26 -12.88
CA ASP A 434 1.17 14.84 -12.75
C ASP A 434 -0.10 13.96 -12.76
N PRO A 435 -0.20 12.96 -13.65
CA PRO A 435 -1.38 12.09 -13.73
C PRO A 435 -1.78 11.42 -12.42
N ARG A 436 -0.84 11.21 -11.47
CA ARG A 436 -1.13 10.73 -10.10
C ARG A 436 -1.95 11.71 -9.24
N ARG A 437 -2.10 12.95 -9.68
CA ARG A 437 -2.86 14.02 -9.00
C ARG A 437 -4.26 14.24 -9.56
N LEU A 438 -4.40 14.05 -10.88
CA LEU A 438 -5.53 14.56 -11.65
C LEU A 438 -6.79 13.69 -11.55
N ILE A 439 -6.62 12.44 -11.11
CA ILE A 439 -7.65 11.41 -11.12
C ILE A 439 -8.52 11.46 -9.87
N ASN A 440 -9.80 11.20 -10.07
CA ASN A 440 -10.84 11.26 -9.04
C ASN A 440 -10.73 10.08 -8.04
N HIS A 441 -11.27 10.29 -6.85
CA HIS A 441 -11.18 9.46 -5.64
C HIS A 441 -11.56 7.97 -5.80
N ASN A 442 -12.34 7.62 -6.82
CA ASN A 442 -12.76 6.24 -7.07
C ASN A 442 -11.72 5.39 -7.82
N ASP A 443 -10.73 6.01 -8.46
CA ASP A 443 -9.72 5.36 -9.31
C ASP A 443 -8.32 5.46 -8.69
N LEU A 444 -8.16 4.87 -7.50
CA LEU A 444 -6.90 4.84 -6.75
C LEU A 444 -5.73 4.34 -7.61
N VAL A 445 -4.72 5.20 -7.79
CA VAL A 445 -3.44 4.82 -8.38
C VAL A 445 -2.80 3.73 -7.53
N SER A 446 -2.24 2.72 -8.19
CA SER A 446 -1.60 1.57 -7.57
C SER A 446 -0.78 0.78 -8.60
N SER A 447 -0.34 -0.43 -8.20
CA SER A 447 0.06 -1.49 -9.12
C SER A 447 1.24 -1.07 -10.02
N PRO A 448 2.40 -0.74 -9.42
CA PRO A 448 3.60 -0.39 -10.17
C PRO A 448 4.13 -1.56 -10.99
N PHE A 449 4.81 -1.20 -12.08
CA PHE A 449 5.75 -2.06 -12.79
C PHE A 449 7.04 -1.26 -13.01
N PHE A 450 8.16 -1.73 -12.49
CA PHE A 450 9.45 -1.05 -12.66
C PHE A 450 10.26 -1.73 -13.76
N ARG A 451 10.75 -0.96 -14.73
CA ARG A 451 11.47 -1.52 -15.90
C ARG A 451 12.74 -0.75 -16.23
N ARG A 452 13.70 -1.47 -16.80
CA ARG A 452 14.96 -0.94 -17.32
C ARG A 452 14.94 -1.01 -18.84
N ILE A 453 14.71 0.13 -19.50
CA ILE A 453 14.72 0.24 -20.96
C ILE A 453 16.03 0.93 -21.35
N ASP A 454 16.84 0.29 -22.21
CA ASP A 454 18.22 0.70 -22.51
C ASP A 454 19.05 1.04 -21.25
N GLY A 455 18.85 0.29 -20.16
CA GLY A 455 19.48 0.49 -18.85
C GLY A 455 18.91 1.65 -18.00
N LYS A 456 18.07 2.52 -18.57
CA LYS A 456 17.44 3.65 -17.86
C LYS A 456 16.20 3.18 -17.07
N PRO A 457 15.95 3.72 -15.86
CA PRO A 457 14.81 3.34 -15.03
C PRO A 457 13.52 4.02 -15.50
N PHE A 458 12.43 3.25 -15.50
CA PHE A 458 11.07 3.73 -15.74
C PHE A 458 10.10 3.08 -14.76
N LEU A 459 9.22 3.90 -14.19
CA LEU A 459 8.10 3.46 -13.36
C LEU A 459 6.82 3.56 -14.18
N PHE A 460 6.09 2.45 -14.30
CA PHE A 460 4.75 2.42 -14.86
C PHE A 460 3.76 2.18 -13.72
N VAL A 461 2.58 2.79 -13.75
CA VAL A 461 1.51 2.58 -12.74
C VAL A 461 0.15 2.53 -13.42
N THR A 462 -0.78 1.80 -12.82
CA THR A 462 -2.18 1.75 -13.25
C THR A 462 -3.08 2.11 -12.04
N ASN A 463 -4.33 1.68 -12.03
CA ASN A 463 -5.22 1.79 -10.87
C ASN A 463 -5.73 0.42 -10.42
N MET A 464 -6.51 0.46 -9.34
CA MET A 464 -7.29 -0.64 -8.79
C MET A 464 -8.04 -1.51 -9.83
N CYS A 465 -8.50 -0.91 -10.93
CA CYS A 465 -9.37 -1.54 -11.93
C CYS A 465 -8.74 -1.76 -13.32
N THR A 466 -7.46 -1.42 -13.54
CA THR A 466 -6.78 -1.49 -14.85
C THR A 466 -7.36 -0.54 -15.93
N ASN A 467 -7.85 0.64 -15.56
CA ASN A 467 -8.51 1.56 -16.49
C ASN A 467 -7.54 2.18 -17.52
N TRP A 468 -6.32 2.52 -17.10
CA TRP A 468 -5.31 3.27 -17.88
C TRP A 468 -3.89 2.84 -17.46
N LEU A 469 -2.84 3.31 -18.14
CA LEU A 469 -1.45 3.06 -17.74
C LEU A 469 -0.58 4.32 -17.89
N HIS A 470 -0.08 4.85 -16.78
CA HIS A 470 0.86 5.97 -16.75
C HIS A 470 2.30 5.47 -16.76
N PHE A 471 3.23 6.27 -17.27
CA PHE A 471 4.66 6.00 -17.14
C PHE A 471 5.50 7.25 -16.90
N TYR A 472 6.58 7.04 -16.15
CA TYR A 472 7.46 8.07 -15.59
C TYR A 472 8.92 7.72 -15.85
N ARG A 473 9.73 8.75 -16.08
CA ARG A 473 11.19 8.67 -16.22
C ARG A 473 11.87 9.30 -15.01
N PHE A 474 13.11 8.91 -14.71
CA PHE A 474 13.89 9.55 -13.65
C PHE A 474 15.07 10.34 -14.22
N ASN A 475 15.35 11.51 -13.64
CA ASN A 475 16.60 12.23 -13.87
C ASN A 475 17.18 12.73 -12.53
N PRO A 476 18.01 11.93 -11.84
CA PRO A 476 18.56 12.29 -10.54
C PRO A 476 19.34 13.61 -10.51
N SER A 477 19.85 14.08 -11.67
CA SER A 477 20.59 15.35 -11.77
C SER A 477 19.71 16.61 -11.68
N THR A 478 18.41 16.51 -11.98
CA THR A 478 17.45 17.63 -11.97
C THR A 478 16.27 17.42 -11.01
N ASP A 479 16.04 16.18 -10.60
CA ASP A 479 14.82 15.74 -9.93
C ASP A 479 15.07 14.84 -8.71
N GLY A 480 16.31 14.39 -8.48
CA GLY A 480 16.64 13.52 -7.35
C GLY A 480 15.88 12.18 -7.43
N GLU A 481 15.03 11.92 -6.45
CA GLU A 481 14.17 10.73 -6.38
C GLU A 481 12.81 10.93 -7.08
N VAL A 482 12.47 12.16 -7.50
CA VAL A 482 11.19 12.47 -8.16
C VAL A 482 11.11 11.81 -9.54
N ALA A 483 10.01 11.09 -9.77
CA ALA A 483 9.66 10.54 -11.08
C ALA A 483 8.94 11.62 -11.90
N ILE A 484 9.43 11.83 -13.12
CA ILE A 484 8.95 12.86 -14.06
C ILE A 484 7.88 12.23 -14.96
N PRO A 485 6.66 12.81 -15.07
CA PRO A 485 5.64 12.33 -16.00
C PRO A 485 6.21 12.22 -17.42
N ALA A 486 6.05 11.06 -18.07
CA ALA A 486 6.64 10.79 -19.38
C ALA A 486 5.60 10.33 -20.43
N GLY A 487 4.48 9.76 -19.99
CA GLY A 487 3.34 9.49 -20.86
C GLY A 487 2.18 8.78 -20.18
N VAL A 488 1.08 8.66 -20.91
CA VAL A 488 -0.16 7.99 -20.50
C VAL A 488 -0.70 7.21 -21.70
N PHE A 489 -0.96 5.92 -21.51
CA PHE A 489 -1.85 5.15 -22.36
C PHE A 489 -3.27 5.26 -21.81
N ASP A 490 -4.21 5.54 -22.71
CA ASP A 490 -5.63 5.53 -22.40
C ASP A 490 -6.18 4.13 -22.05
N GLY A 491 -7.43 4.18 -21.61
CA GLY A 491 -8.35 3.05 -21.68
C GLY A 491 -9.76 3.53 -21.38
N VAL A 492 -10.51 2.77 -20.57
CA VAL A 492 -11.96 2.98 -20.42
C VAL A 492 -12.28 4.15 -19.49
N ASN A 493 -12.12 5.37 -19.97
CA ASN A 493 -12.61 6.56 -19.30
C ASN A 493 -14.13 6.69 -19.49
N TRP A 494 -14.87 6.79 -18.37
CA TRP A 494 -16.23 7.33 -18.33
C TRP A 494 -16.25 8.81 -17.91
N GLU A 495 -15.10 9.36 -17.56
CA GLU A 495 -14.86 10.73 -17.10
C GLU A 495 -13.55 11.23 -17.74
N HIS A 496 -13.51 12.48 -18.20
CA HIS A 496 -12.29 13.10 -18.76
C HIS A 496 -11.52 13.83 -17.65
N PHE A 497 -10.32 13.36 -17.34
CA PHE A 497 -9.51 13.87 -16.22
C PHE A 497 -8.31 14.70 -16.67
N PHE A 498 -7.84 14.55 -17.92
CA PHE A 498 -6.56 15.10 -18.34
C PHE A 498 -6.67 16.45 -19.07
N PRO A 499 -5.74 17.40 -18.85
CA PRO A 499 -5.64 18.62 -19.64
C PRO A 499 -5.57 18.31 -21.13
N TYR A 500 -6.45 18.95 -21.92
CA TYR A 500 -6.52 18.77 -23.37
C TYR A 500 -6.84 17.34 -23.85
N GLU A 501 -7.40 16.49 -22.99
CA GLU A 501 -7.85 15.14 -23.34
C GLU A 501 -8.72 15.15 -24.61
N PRO A 502 -8.34 14.38 -25.66
CA PRO A 502 -9.15 14.25 -26.86
C PRO A 502 -10.56 13.78 -26.50
N GLN A 503 -11.57 14.55 -26.93
CA GLN A 503 -12.97 14.14 -26.75
C GLN A 503 -13.25 12.86 -27.54
N ASP A 504 -14.01 11.95 -26.93
CA ASP A 504 -14.44 10.70 -27.56
C ASP A 504 -15.07 10.98 -28.92
N ASP A 505 -14.41 10.52 -29.98
CA ASP A 505 -14.97 10.58 -31.32
C ASP A 505 -16.01 9.46 -31.52
N ALA A 506 -16.79 9.54 -32.59
CA ALA A 506 -17.81 8.52 -32.88
C ALA A 506 -17.24 7.11 -33.16
N ASN A 507 -15.90 6.95 -33.18
CA ASN A 507 -15.19 5.68 -33.36
C ASN A 507 -14.57 5.16 -32.07
N ASN A 508 -14.67 5.89 -30.95
CA ASN A 508 -14.06 5.56 -29.66
C ASN A 508 -12.55 5.29 -29.79
N SER A 509 -11.86 6.18 -30.52
CA SER A 509 -10.43 6.05 -30.84
C SER A 509 -9.55 6.54 -29.69
N GLY A 510 -8.97 5.59 -28.96
CA GLY A 510 -8.06 5.83 -27.86
C GLY A 510 -6.74 6.52 -28.24
N TRP A 511 -6.06 7.05 -27.24
CA TRP A 511 -4.93 7.95 -27.40
C TRP A 511 -3.72 7.57 -26.54
N ILE A 512 -2.54 8.05 -26.93
CA ILE A 512 -1.33 8.00 -26.10
C ILE A 512 -0.83 9.43 -25.93
N TRP A 513 -0.78 9.93 -24.70
CA TRP A 513 -0.02 11.16 -24.39
C TRP A 513 1.43 10.77 -24.10
N ARG A 514 2.36 11.63 -24.50
CA ARG A 514 3.79 11.41 -24.34
C ARG A 514 4.50 12.76 -24.24
N ASP A 515 5.31 12.94 -23.20
CA ASP A 515 6.15 14.11 -22.96
C ASP A 515 7.17 14.26 -24.12
N ASN A 516 6.81 14.98 -25.17
CA ASN A 516 7.60 15.10 -26.39
C ASN A 516 8.61 16.23 -26.30
N ASN A 517 8.41 17.18 -25.38
CA ASN A 517 9.29 18.34 -25.19
C ASN A 517 10.28 18.17 -24.01
N GLY A 518 10.02 17.22 -23.09
CA GLY A 518 10.87 16.92 -21.94
C GLY A 518 10.57 17.71 -20.66
N ASP A 519 9.48 18.48 -20.61
CA ASP A 519 9.08 19.28 -19.45
C ASP A 519 8.16 18.56 -18.46
N GLY A 520 7.59 17.42 -18.82
CA GLY A 520 6.75 16.59 -17.94
C GLY A 520 5.38 17.20 -17.60
N ASP A 521 4.88 18.14 -18.41
CA ASP A 521 3.53 18.71 -18.33
C ASP A 521 2.70 18.30 -19.56
N ILE A 522 1.38 18.20 -19.43
CA ILE A 522 0.51 17.67 -20.49
C ILE A 522 0.09 18.80 -21.46
N GLN A 523 0.48 18.69 -22.73
CA GLN A 523 0.08 19.67 -23.76
C GLN A 523 -0.71 19.07 -24.94
N SER A 524 -1.58 19.88 -25.54
CA SER A 524 -2.50 19.46 -26.60
C SER A 524 -1.82 18.97 -27.89
N ASN A 525 -0.59 19.38 -28.16
CA ASN A 525 0.19 18.98 -29.34
C ASN A 525 0.99 17.67 -29.15
N GLU A 526 0.76 16.94 -28.06
CA GLU A 526 1.56 15.77 -27.68
C GLU A 526 0.82 14.43 -27.74
N TYR A 527 -0.48 14.46 -28.04
CA TYR A 527 -1.32 13.27 -28.16
C TYR A 527 -1.12 12.57 -29.52
N ASP A 528 -0.80 11.27 -29.47
CA ASP A 528 -0.90 10.35 -30.61
C ASP A 528 -2.33 9.81 -30.68
N LEU A 529 -3.08 10.28 -31.68
CA LEU A 529 -4.46 9.88 -31.96
C LEU A 529 -4.47 8.76 -33.00
N GLY A 530 -4.86 7.55 -32.60
CA GLY A 530 -4.97 6.42 -33.50
C GLY A 530 -6.14 5.50 -33.15
N SER A 531 -6.40 4.50 -34.00
CA SER A 531 -7.49 3.53 -33.80
C SER A 531 -7.21 2.50 -32.70
N VAL A 532 -6.89 2.98 -31.51
CA VAL A 532 -6.77 2.18 -30.30
C VAL A 532 -8.20 1.90 -29.84
N THR A 533 -8.74 0.70 -30.08
CA THR A 533 -10.13 0.45 -29.66
C THR A 533 -10.21 0.49 -28.13
N ASN A 534 -11.11 1.31 -27.63
CA ASN A 534 -11.46 1.40 -26.21
C ASN A 534 -12.39 0.24 -25.80
N ASP A 535 -12.05 -0.98 -26.25
CA ASP A 535 -12.64 -2.22 -25.77
C ASP A 535 -12.20 -2.43 -24.32
N TYR A 536 -13.10 -2.86 -23.43
CA TYR A 536 -12.82 -3.03 -22.01
C TYR A 536 -11.44 -3.65 -21.71
N VAL A 537 -10.55 -2.82 -21.15
CA VAL A 537 -9.19 -3.21 -20.76
C VAL A 537 -9.26 -4.12 -19.54
N ALA A 538 -8.52 -5.22 -19.60
CA ALA A 538 -8.62 -6.34 -18.66
C ALA A 538 -7.34 -6.55 -17.82
N GLY A 539 -6.19 -6.21 -18.40
CA GLY A 539 -4.87 -6.35 -17.81
C GLY A 539 -3.81 -5.58 -18.60
N TRP A 540 -2.85 -4.99 -17.90
CA TRP A 540 -1.61 -4.46 -18.49
C TRP A 540 -0.43 -5.39 -18.20
N TRP A 541 0.57 -5.39 -19.07
CA TRP A 541 1.90 -5.95 -18.78
C TRP A 541 2.98 -5.19 -19.53
N ILE A 542 4.15 -5.01 -18.92
CA ILE A 542 5.31 -4.39 -19.57
C ILE A 542 6.44 -5.41 -19.58
N ASP A 543 6.93 -5.76 -20.76
CA ASP A 543 7.97 -6.78 -20.94
C ASP A 543 9.39 -6.23 -20.76
N SER A 544 10.39 -7.12 -20.77
CA SER A 544 11.81 -6.78 -20.60
C SER A 544 12.42 -5.99 -21.76
N THR A 545 11.70 -5.82 -22.89
CA THR A 545 12.07 -4.91 -23.98
C THR A 545 11.44 -3.52 -23.83
N GLY A 546 10.67 -3.31 -22.75
CA GLY A 546 9.90 -2.10 -22.53
C GLY A 546 8.61 -2.02 -23.36
N ALA A 547 8.24 -3.07 -24.09
CA ALA A 547 6.99 -3.04 -24.85
C ALA A 547 5.79 -3.23 -23.92
N VAL A 548 4.76 -2.42 -24.15
CA VAL A 548 3.51 -2.44 -23.37
C VAL A 548 2.53 -3.40 -24.03
N TRP A 549 1.92 -4.27 -23.24
CA TRP A 549 0.91 -5.23 -23.64
C TRP A 549 -0.40 -4.93 -22.92
N ARG A 550 -1.49 -4.96 -23.67
CA ARG A 550 -2.84 -4.66 -23.19
C ARG A 550 -3.79 -5.80 -23.53
N ALA A 551 -4.41 -6.40 -22.52
CA ALA A 551 -5.45 -7.41 -22.69
C ALA A 551 -6.83 -6.77 -22.76
N HIS A 552 -7.70 -7.32 -23.61
CA HIS A 552 -9.10 -6.92 -23.74
C HIS A 552 -10.03 -8.11 -23.47
N TYR A 553 -11.21 -7.84 -22.91
CA TYR A 553 -12.20 -8.91 -22.64
C TYR A 553 -12.61 -9.68 -23.90
N ASN A 554 -12.58 -9.06 -25.09
CA ASN A 554 -12.99 -9.71 -26.36
C ASN A 554 -12.00 -10.76 -26.92
N GLY A 555 -10.91 -11.08 -26.21
CA GLY A 555 -9.92 -12.07 -26.65
C GLY A 555 -8.72 -11.49 -27.40
N ASN A 556 -8.68 -10.17 -27.60
CA ASN A 556 -7.55 -9.47 -28.20
C ASN A 556 -6.49 -9.13 -27.15
N ILE A 557 -5.22 -9.27 -27.53
CA ILE A 557 -4.06 -8.75 -26.81
C ILE A 557 -3.30 -7.82 -27.75
N VAL A 558 -3.14 -6.55 -27.39
CA VAL A 558 -2.47 -5.53 -28.20
C VAL A 558 -1.08 -5.28 -27.62
N LYS A 559 -0.04 -5.36 -28.46
CA LYS A 559 1.34 -4.95 -28.15
C LYS A 559 1.60 -3.56 -28.72
N PHE A 560 2.15 -2.67 -27.91
CA PHE A 560 2.79 -1.42 -28.32
C PHE A 560 4.31 -1.59 -28.14
N PRO A 561 5.07 -1.80 -29.23
CA PRO A 561 6.53 -1.86 -29.16
C PRO A 561 7.11 -0.57 -28.63
N CYS A 562 8.15 -0.66 -27.80
CA CYS A 562 9.02 0.48 -27.52
C CYS A 562 9.99 0.64 -28.71
N GLU A 563 9.96 1.78 -29.39
CA GLU A 563 10.84 2.08 -30.54
C GLU A 563 12.21 2.65 -30.10
N GLY A 564 12.52 2.58 -28.80
CA GLY A 564 13.70 3.17 -28.17
C GLY A 564 13.33 4.34 -27.26
N ILE A 565 14.33 5.18 -26.95
CA ILE A 565 14.19 6.34 -26.06
C ILE A 565 14.65 7.58 -26.83
N ASP A 566 13.89 8.66 -26.80
CA ASP A 566 14.22 9.90 -27.50
C ASP A 566 15.26 10.77 -26.76
N SER A 567 15.57 11.93 -27.34
CA SER A 567 16.54 12.90 -26.81
C SER A 567 16.19 13.47 -25.44
N ASN A 568 14.92 13.43 -25.05
CA ASN A 568 14.45 13.94 -23.76
C ASN A 568 14.42 12.84 -22.68
N GLY A 569 14.77 11.60 -23.07
CA GLY A 569 14.77 10.45 -22.18
C GLY A 569 13.41 9.77 -22.08
N VAL A 570 12.47 10.04 -23.00
CA VAL A 570 11.11 9.50 -22.99
C VAL A 570 11.00 8.29 -23.93
N PRO A 571 10.47 7.14 -23.47
CA PRO A 571 10.22 5.97 -24.30
C PRO A 571 9.33 6.30 -25.50
N ILE A 572 9.60 5.69 -26.65
CA ILE A 572 8.86 5.94 -27.89
C ILE A 572 7.80 4.85 -28.08
N TYR A 573 6.54 5.22 -27.91
CA TYR A 573 5.37 4.38 -28.24
C TYR A 573 4.51 5.07 -29.29
N ARG A 574 3.86 4.30 -30.16
CA ARG A 574 2.99 4.81 -31.23
C ARG A 574 1.74 3.98 -31.42
N SER A 575 0.61 4.65 -31.63
CA SER A 575 -0.69 4.05 -31.94
C SER A 575 -0.71 3.30 -33.28
N SER A 576 0.19 3.69 -34.20
CA SER A 576 0.39 3.15 -35.54
C SER A 576 1.30 1.92 -35.59
N SER A 577 2.17 1.74 -34.59
CA SER A 577 3.12 0.61 -34.48
C SER A 577 2.55 -0.57 -33.69
N LYS A 578 1.29 -0.50 -33.26
CA LYS A 578 0.63 -1.56 -32.47
C LYS A 578 0.46 -2.86 -33.26
N VAL A 579 0.57 -3.99 -32.56
CA VAL A 579 0.35 -5.34 -33.11
C VAL A 579 -0.71 -6.07 -32.29
N THR A 580 -1.80 -6.48 -32.92
CA THR A 580 -2.89 -7.22 -32.26
C THR A 580 -2.74 -8.72 -32.44
N TYR A 581 -2.81 -9.46 -31.34
CA TYR A 581 -2.82 -10.91 -31.27
C TYR A 581 -4.18 -11.39 -30.77
N ASN A 582 -4.84 -12.28 -31.50
CA ASN A 582 -6.13 -12.84 -31.10
C ASN A 582 -5.91 -14.20 -30.42
N VAL A 583 -6.49 -14.38 -29.24
CA VAL A 583 -6.44 -15.63 -28.46
C VAL A 583 -7.86 -16.18 -28.33
N SER A 584 -8.12 -17.36 -28.90
CA SER A 584 -9.44 -17.98 -28.91
C SER A 584 -9.72 -18.81 -27.65
N GLY A 585 -11.02 -19.08 -27.42
CA GLY A 585 -11.47 -20.00 -26.35
C GLY A 585 -11.55 -19.38 -24.95
N PHE A 586 -11.53 -18.05 -24.84
CA PHE A 586 -11.90 -17.30 -23.65
C PHE A 586 -13.21 -16.55 -23.90
N ASP A 587 -14.06 -16.44 -22.87
CA ASP A 587 -15.21 -15.52 -22.85
C ASP A 587 -14.77 -14.13 -22.37
N SER A 588 -13.79 -14.09 -21.46
CA SER A 588 -13.01 -12.89 -21.17
C SER A 588 -11.59 -13.23 -20.75
N ILE A 589 -10.60 -12.66 -21.44
CA ILE A 589 -9.22 -12.59 -20.94
C ILE A 589 -9.21 -11.62 -19.76
N ARG A 590 -8.44 -11.91 -18.71
CA ARG A 590 -8.28 -11.05 -17.54
C ARG A 590 -6.83 -10.58 -17.42
N ARG A 591 -5.89 -11.40 -16.91
CA ARG A 591 -4.47 -11.02 -16.80
C ARG A 591 -3.62 -11.62 -17.90
N ILE A 592 -2.52 -10.94 -18.18
CA ILE A 592 -1.48 -11.39 -19.11
C ILE A 592 -0.10 -11.18 -18.49
N VAL A 593 0.82 -12.10 -18.76
CA VAL A 593 2.25 -11.96 -18.45
C VAL A 593 3.04 -12.50 -19.63
N TYR A 594 3.93 -11.68 -20.20
CA TYR A 594 4.74 -12.04 -21.37
C TYR A 594 6.23 -12.07 -21.03
N ASP A 595 6.86 -13.23 -21.27
CA ASP A 595 8.30 -13.41 -21.26
C ASP A 595 8.85 -13.22 -22.68
N ALA A 596 9.50 -12.08 -22.90
CA ALA A 596 10.10 -11.75 -24.19
C ALA A 596 11.37 -12.54 -24.53
N GLY A 597 12.08 -13.08 -23.53
CA GLY A 597 13.28 -13.88 -23.73
C GLY A 597 12.96 -15.29 -24.21
N GLN A 598 11.80 -15.83 -23.82
CA GLN A 598 11.35 -17.17 -24.20
C GLN A 598 10.19 -17.18 -25.25
N ASP A 599 9.63 -16.02 -25.61
CA ASP A 599 8.42 -15.89 -26.45
C ASP A 599 7.22 -16.67 -25.87
N ILE A 600 7.02 -16.55 -24.56
CA ILE A 600 5.94 -17.22 -23.80
C ILE A 600 4.93 -16.19 -23.31
N MET A 601 3.64 -16.44 -23.54
CA MET A 601 2.54 -15.68 -22.95
C MET A 601 1.76 -16.56 -21.96
N TYR A 602 1.50 -16.05 -20.77
CA TYR A 602 0.54 -16.58 -19.82
C TYR A 602 -0.72 -15.71 -19.89
N VAL A 603 -1.89 -16.33 -20.09
CA VAL A 603 -3.18 -15.65 -20.20
C VAL A 603 -4.12 -16.24 -19.16
N SER A 604 -4.62 -15.43 -18.23
CA SER A 604 -5.71 -15.84 -17.34
C SER A 604 -7.06 -15.34 -17.85
N GLY A 605 -8.15 -15.99 -17.45
CA GLY A 605 -9.49 -15.54 -17.82
C GLY A 605 -10.61 -16.52 -17.52
N TYR A 606 -11.79 -16.21 -18.03
CA TYR A 606 -12.98 -17.05 -17.99
C TYR A 606 -13.21 -17.70 -19.36
N THR A 607 -13.78 -18.91 -19.36
CA THR A 607 -13.99 -19.72 -20.57
C THR A 607 -15.37 -20.39 -20.52
N PRO A 608 -15.91 -20.90 -21.64
CA PRO A 608 -17.23 -21.54 -21.65
C PRO A 608 -17.39 -22.70 -20.64
N ASN A 609 -16.29 -23.39 -20.31
CA ASN A 609 -16.26 -24.47 -19.33
C ASN A 609 -16.08 -23.96 -17.88
N TYR A 610 -15.50 -22.78 -17.71
CA TYR A 610 -15.18 -22.15 -16.43
C TYR A 610 -15.60 -20.67 -16.43
N PRO A 611 -16.92 -20.37 -16.49
CA PRO A 611 -17.45 -19.01 -16.48
C PRO A 611 -17.40 -18.41 -15.07
N GLY A 612 -17.60 -17.10 -14.98
CA GLY A 612 -17.76 -16.37 -13.72
C GLY A 612 -18.31 -14.97 -13.94
N ASP A 613 -18.69 -14.31 -12.84
CA ASP A 613 -19.48 -13.08 -12.81
C ASP A 613 -18.72 -11.86 -12.22
N ASP A 614 -17.46 -12.05 -11.82
CA ASP A 614 -16.68 -10.99 -11.19
C ASP A 614 -16.12 -9.99 -12.22
N PHE A 615 -16.18 -8.69 -11.89
CA PHE A 615 -15.66 -7.63 -12.72
C PHE A 615 -14.16 -7.39 -12.49
N LYS A 616 -13.67 -7.50 -11.25
CA LYS A 616 -12.23 -7.43 -10.94
C LYS A 616 -11.53 -8.78 -11.10
N GLY A 617 -12.23 -9.88 -10.87
CA GLY A 617 -11.66 -11.23 -10.82
C GLY A 617 -10.72 -11.58 -11.98
N GLY A 618 -9.57 -12.17 -11.64
CA GLY A 618 -8.49 -12.57 -12.55
C GLY A 618 -8.81 -13.80 -13.42
N GLY A 619 -10.03 -14.34 -13.38
CA GLY A 619 -10.44 -15.52 -14.13
C GLY A 619 -10.42 -16.84 -13.35
N ARG A 620 -10.73 -17.93 -14.06
CA ARG A 620 -10.77 -19.30 -13.52
C ARG A 620 -9.84 -20.29 -14.21
N VAL A 621 -9.15 -19.86 -15.28
CA VAL A 621 -8.06 -20.64 -15.88
C VAL A 621 -6.83 -19.76 -16.13
N ILE A 622 -5.67 -20.41 -16.23
CA ILE A 622 -4.44 -19.83 -16.80
C ILE A 622 -3.99 -20.73 -17.95
N ARG A 623 -3.72 -20.17 -19.13
CA ARG A 623 -3.15 -20.89 -20.27
C ARG A 623 -1.76 -20.36 -20.57
N ARG A 624 -0.80 -21.27 -20.76
CA ARG A 624 0.54 -20.95 -21.28
C ARG A 624 0.57 -21.17 -22.80
N TYR A 625 1.07 -20.19 -23.54
CA TYR A 625 1.29 -20.27 -24.99
C TYR A 625 2.77 -20.09 -25.29
N ASP A 626 3.38 -21.09 -25.94
CA ASP A 626 4.76 -21.03 -26.41
C ASP A 626 4.83 -20.48 -27.84
N ASN A 627 5.90 -19.74 -28.17
CA ASN A 627 6.09 -19.06 -29.46
C ASN A 627 4.96 -18.06 -29.75
N PHE A 628 4.58 -17.26 -28.75
CA PHE A 628 3.36 -16.47 -28.79
C PHE A 628 3.33 -15.44 -29.93
N THR A 629 4.46 -14.83 -30.28
CA THR A 629 4.54 -13.88 -31.40
C THR A 629 4.55 -14.54 -32.79
N LYS A 630 4.64 -15.88 -32.87
CA LYS A 630 4.68 -16.64 -34.12
C LYS A 630 3.28 -17.07 -34.58
N SER A 631 3.13 -17.40 -35.86
CA SER A 631 1.82 -17.74 -36.44
C SER A 631 1.15 -18.98 -35.83
N SER A 632 1.93 -19.92 -35.26
CA SER A 632 1.42 -21.19 -34.72
C SER A 632 0.87 -21.16 -33.29
N ARG A 633 1.20 -20.16 -32.45
CA ARG A 633 0.69 -19.91 -31.06
C ARG A 633 0.18 -21.18 -30.34
N ALA A 634 1.09 -22.07 -29.98
CA ALA A 634 0.73 -23.36 -29.40
C ALA A 634 0.40 -23.21 -27.90
N GLN A 635 -0.85 -23.49 -27.52
CA GLN A 635 -1.21 -23.68 -26.10
C GLN A 635 -0.49 -24.93 -25.58
N LYS A 636 0.32 -24.74 -24.52
CA LYS A 636 1.10 -25.82 -23.89
C LYS A 636 0.29 -26.61 -22.87
N TYR A 637 -0.42 -25.90 -21.99
CA TYR A 637 -1.28 -26.47 -20.97
C TYR A 637 -2.34 -25.44 -20.51
N GLU A 638 -3.32 -25.90 -19.74
CA GLU A 638 -4.31 -25.10 -19.01
C GLU A 638 -4.26 -25.48 -17.53
N ILE A 639 -4.18 -24.49 -16.65
CA ILE A 639 -4.37 -24.63 -15.21
C ILE A 639 -5.80 -24.21 -14.91
N VAL A 640 -6.57 -25.10 -14.29
CA VAL A 640 -7.90 -24.76 -13.74
C VAL A 640 -7.71 -24.26 -12.32
N LEU A 641 -8.08 -23.01 -12.08
CA LEU A 641 -7.96 -22.37 -10.77
C LEU A 641 -9.16 -22.77 -9.91
N PRO A 642 -8.95 -23.23 -8.65
CA PRO A 642 -10.04 -23.45 -7.71
C PRO A 642 -10.91 -22.21 -7.55
N TYR A 643 -12.23 -22.42 -7.44
CA TYR A 643 -13.22 -21.35 -7.38
C TYR A 643 -14.39 -21.78 -6.50
N HIS A 644 -14.63 -21.04 -5.41
CA HIS A 644 -15.80 -21.23 -4.55
C HIS A 644 -16.48 -19.88 -4.26
N GLN A 645 -17.73 -19.76 -4.70
CA GLN A 645 -18.60 -18.62 -4.47
C GLN A 645 -19.63 -19.01 -3.40
N VAL A 646 -19.45 -18.53 -2.16
CA VAL A 646 -20.37 -18.78 -1.05
C VAL A 646 -20.66 -17.46 -0.35
N ASN A 647 -21.86 -16.92 -0.58
CA ASN A 647 -22.25 -15.54 -0.20
C ASN A 647 -21.39 -14.46 -0.91
N SER A 648 -21.14 -13.34 -0.25
CA SER A 648 -20.29 -12.24 -0.72
C SER A 648 -18.81 -12.59 -0.82
N ASP A 649 -18.39 -13.64 -0.10
CA ASP A 649 -16.98 -13.96 0.10
C ASP A 649 -16.53 -14.94 -1.00
N LYS A 650 -15.54 -14.54 -1.81
CA LYS A 650 -15.19 -15.22 -3.05
C LYS A 650 -13.78 -15.81 -3.03
N ASP A 651 -13.68 -17.13 -2.93
CA ASP A 651 -12.45 -17.88 -3.22
C ASP A 651 -12.24 -17.90 -4.72
N HIS A 652 -11.59 -16.86 -5.22
CA HIS A 652 -11.26 -16.66 -6.62
C HIS A 652 -9.94 -15.89 -6.78
N ALA A 653 -9.26 -16.15 -7.89
CA ALA A 653 -8.02 -15.46 -8.22
C ALA A 653 -8.28 -14.01 -8.63
N MET A 654 -7.40 -13.10 -8.19
CA MET A 654 -7.40 -11.68 -8.51
C MET A 654 -6.28 -11.31 -9.48
N SER A 655 -5.06 -11.76 -9.21
CA SER A 655 -3.87 -11.42 -9.99
C SER A 655 -2.98 -12.63 -10.23
N ILE A 656 -2.11 -12.52 -11.24
CA ILE A 656 -1.04 -13.47 -11.53
C ILE A 656 0.30 -12.71 -11.67
N ALA A 657 1.37 -13.30 -11.18
CA ALA A 657 2.74 -12.92 -11.53
C ALA A 657 3.52 -14.17 -11.95
N VAL A 658 4.55 -14.02 -12.78
CA VAL A 658 5.40 -15.12 -13.23
C VAL A 658 6.85 -14.73 -13.09
N ALA A 659 7.63 -15.57 -12.40
CA ALA A 659 9.07 -15.42 -12.29
C ALA A 659 9.72 -16.79 -12.58
N ASN A 660 10.45 -16.87 -13.70
CA ASN A 660 11.22 -18.04 -14.14
C ASN A 660 10.47 -19.38 -14.04
N SER A 661 10.68 -20.14 -12.96
CA SER A 661 10.15 -21.50 -12.78
C SER A 661 8.72 -21.56 -12.21
N TYR A 662 8.16 -20.43 -11.76
CA TYR A 662 6.89 -20.42 -11.02
C TYR A 662 5.91 -19.31 -11.45
N ILE A 663 4.63 -19.65 -11.35
CA ILE A 663 3.47 -18.76 -11.46
C ILE A 663 2.92 -18.59 -10.05
N PHE A 664 2.70 -17.34 -9.65
CA PHE A 664 2.10 -16.96 -8.37
C PHE A 664 0.71 -16.38 -8.64
N VAL A 665 -0.30 -16.87 -7.92
CA VAL A 665 -1.72 -16.53 -8.15
C VAL A 665 -2.32 -16.05 -6.84
N GLY A 666 -2.65 -14.77 -6.75
CA GLY A 666 -3.23 -14.15 -5.56
C GLY A 666 -4.74 -14.36 -5.52
N TYR A 667 -5.26 -14.77 -4.35
CA TYR A 667 -6.68 -15.03 -4.12
C TYR A 667 -7.32 -13.98 -3.20
N CYS A 668 -8.58 -13.64 -3.46
CA CYS A 668 -9.30 -12.60 -2.72
C CYS A 668 -9.71 -13.04 -1.30
N TRP A 669 -10.28 -14.25 -1.14
CA TRP A 669 -10.65 -14.79 0.17
C TRP A 669 -10.76 -16.33 0.20
N PRO A 670 -10.06 -17.06 1.09
CA PRO A 670 -9.06 -16.56 2.01
C PRO A 670 -7.87 -15.99 1.23
N SER A 671 -7.35 -14.86 1.70
CA SER A 671 -6.24 -14.20 1.04
C SER A 671 -4.98 -15.07 1.17
N ASP A 672 -4.60 -15.69 0.06
CA ASP A 672 -3.41 -16.53 -0.08
C ASP A 672 -2.81 -16.39 -1.48
N VAL A 673 -1.54 -16.78 -1.63
CA VAL A 673 -0.86 -16.80 -2.94
C VAL A 673 -0.52 -18.23 -3.30
N ARG A 674 -1.16 -18.77 -4.34
CA ARG A 674 -1.01 -20.16 -4.80
C ARG A 674 0.09 -20.26 -5.84
N ILE A 675 0.91 -21.28 -5.73
CA ILE A 675 2.15 -21.44 -6.50
C ILE A 675 1.97 -22.60 -7.48
N TYR A 676 2.28 -22.36 -8.75
CA TYR A 676 2.26 -23.37 -9.81
C TYR A 676 3.57 -23.37 -10.58
N ARG A 677 3.94 -24.49 -11.18
CA ARG A 677 5.15 -24.61 -12.02
C ARG A 677 4.90 -24.03 -13.42
N THR A 678 5.87 -23.31 -13.98
CA THR A 678 5.78 -22.80 -15.37
C THR A 678 6.03 -23.89 -16.42
N ASP A 679 6.70 -25.00 -16.09
CA ASP A 679 7.04 -26.06 -17.04
C ASP A 679 5.82 -26.89 -17.48
N ASN A 680 4.94 -27.22 -16.53
CA ASN A 680 3.81 -28.16 -16.71
C ASN A 680 2.47 -27.70 -16.09
N GLY A 681 2.44 -26.58 -15.34
CA GLY A 681 1.24 -26.06 -14.69
C GLY A 681 0.79 -26.76 -13.40
N SER A 682 1.59 -27.68 -12.84
CA SER A 682 1.26 -28.37 -11.58
C SER A 682 1.28 -27.41 -10.39
N TYR A 683 0.32 -27.56 -9.48
CA TYR A 683 0.33 -26.89 -8.17
C TYR A 683 1.55 -27.33 -7.34
N VAL A 684 2.08 -26.43 -6.53
CA VAL A 684 3.21 -26.67 -5.62
C VAL A 684 2.72 -26.57 -4.18
N ASP A 685 2.44 -25.36 -3.73
CA ASP A 685 1.90 -25.05 -2.40
C ASP A 685 1.35 -23.61 -2.41
N LYS A 686 1.13 -22.99 -1.24
CA LYS A 686 0.70 -21.59 -1.12
C LYS A 686 1.38 -20.82 0.01
N PHE A 687 1.43 -19.51 -0.14
CA PHE A 687 1.82 -18.57 0.91
C PHE A 687 0.61 -18.01 1.66
N THR A 688 0.77 -17.90 2.98
CA THR A 688 -0.11 -17.19 3.93
C THR A 688 0.79 -16.50 4.96
N PRO A 689 0.40 -15.38 5.60
CA PRO A 689 1.27 -14.69 6.53
C PRO A 689 1.75 -15.59 7.68
N ASN A 690 3.05 -15.52 7.96
CA ASN A 690 3.69 -16.20 9.09
C ASN A 690 4.58 -15.22 9.89
N ASN A 691 5.45 -15.72 10.77
CA ASN A 691 6.41 -14.92 11.54
C ASN A 691 5.83 -13.76 12.37
N GLY A 692 4.55 -13.82 12.75
CA GLY A 692 3.88 -12.77 13.53
C GLY A 692 3.31 -11.63 12.70
N VAL A 693 3.45 -11.68 11.36
CA VAL A 693 2.68 -10.83 10.45
C VAL A 693 1.22 -11.27 10.51
N THR A 694 0.30 -10.31 10.71
CA THR A 694 -1.14 -10.53 10.64
C THR A 694 -1.74 -9.66 9.53
N GLY A 695 -3.00 -9.91 9.20
CA GLY A 695 -3.64 -9.23 8.07
C GLY A 695 -3.09 -9.76 6.77
N ASN A 696 -3.89 -10.56 6.07
CA ASN A 696 -3.88 -10.57 4.62
C ASN A 696 -5.28 -10.12 4.27
N GLY A 697 -5.46 -8.80 4.12
CA GLY A 697 -6.72 -8.16 3.78
C GLY A 697 -7.25 -8.63 2.44
N TRP A 698 -8.29 -7.98 1.94
CA TRP A 698 -8.79 -8.34 0.62
C TRP A 698 -7.77 -7.93 -0.44
N LEU A 699 -7.42 -8.83 -1.35
CA LEU A 699 -6.78 -8.43 -2.59
C LEU A 699 -7.85 -7.73 -3.42
N ASP A 700 -7.80 -6.39 -3.47
CA ASP A 700 -8.79 -5.55 -4.13
C ASP A 700 -8.24 -4.90 -5.41
N LEU A 701 -6.93 -4.96 -5.63
CA LEU A 701 -6.29 -4.61 -6.90
C LEU A 701 -6.40 -5.72 -7.93
N THR A 702 -6.65 -5.34 -9.18
CA THR A 702 -6.52 -6.23 -10.34
C THR A 702 -5.09 -6.78 -10.49
N HIS A 703 -4.07 -5.97 -10.19
CA HIS A 703 -2.65 -6.34 -10.23
C HIS A 703 -2.04 -6.43 -8.80
N SER A 704 -2.73 -7.12 -7.89
CA SER A 704 -2.42 -7.22 -6.45
C SER A 704 -1.13 -7.97 -6.04
N LEU A 705 -0.30 -8.44 -6.98
CA LEU A 705 1.00 -9.03 -6.65
C LEU A 705 2.04 -8.90 -7.77
N GLN A 706 3.31 -8.83 -7.39
CA GLN A 706 4.49 -8.94 -8.26
C GLN A 706 5.43 -10.02 -7.73
N ALA A 707 6.28 -10.58 -8.60
CA ALA A 707 7.24 -11.63 -8.23
C ALA A 707 8.59 -11.42 -8.92
N PHE A 708 9.67 -11.47 -8.15
CA PHE A 708 11.05 -11.32 -8.62
C PHE A 708 11.93 -12.45 -8.07
N GLN A 709 12.75 -13.07 -8.92
CA GLN A 709 13.77 -14.02 -8.47
C GLN A 709 15.13 -13.34 -8.40
N ARG A 710 15.70 -13.31 -7.21
CA ARG A 710 17.06 -12.82 -6.91
C ARG A 710 18.11 -13.77 -7.47
N SER A 711 19.32 -13.25 -7.71
CA SER A 711 20.45 -13.99 -8.29
C SER A 711 20.94 -15.19 -7.45
N ASN A 712 20.58 -15.25 -6.17
CA ASN A 712 20.85 -16.37 -5.26
C ASN A 712 19.79 -17.49 -5.35
N GLY A 713 18.73 -17.32 -6.16
CA GLY A 713 17.61 -18.25 -6.30
C GLY A 713 16.37 -17.89 -5.48
N GLU A 714 16.48 -16.96 -4.53
CA GLU A 714 15.40 -16.52 -3.63
C GLU A 714 14.31 -15.75 -4.39
N TYR A 715 13.06 -16.12 -4.20
CA TYR A 715 11.90 -15.40 -4.70
C TYR A 715 11.45 -14.37 -3.67
N LEU A 716 11.27 -13.14 -4.13
CA LEU A 716 10.48 -12.11 -3.46
C LEU A 716 9.10 -12.08 -4.14
N VAL A 717 8.03 -12.29 -3.37
CA VAL A 717 6.66 -12.10 -3.86
C VAL A 717 6.02 -11.01 -3.04
N LEU A 718 5.80 -9.87 -3.70
CA LEU A 718 5.26 -8.64 -3.15
C LEU A 718 3.76 -8.62 -3.39
N VAL A 719 2.97 -8.41 -2.34
CA VAL A 719 1.51 -8.61 -2.35
C VAL A 719 0.84 -7.45 -1.65
N GLU A 720 -0.27 -6.97 -2.22
CA GLU A 720 -1.18 -6.03 -1.59
C GLU A 720 -1.61 -6.51 -0.19
N GLU A 721 -1.65 -5.59 0.77
CA GLU A 721 -2.31 -5.80 2.05
C GLU A 721 -3.10 -4.54 2.41
N ASN A 722 -4.37 -4.50 2.02
CA ASN A 722 -5.19 -3.30 2.14
C ASN A 722 -5.60 -2.97 3.58
N GLY A 723 -5.63 -3.96 4.49
CA GLY A 723 -6.17 -3.81 5.84
C GLY A 723 -5.25 -3.03 6.78
N ASP A 724 -4.04 -3.52 7.02
CA ASP A 724 -3.09 -2.89 7.95
C ASP A 724 -2.06 -2.00 7.21
N ALA A 725 -2.46 -1.39 6.08
CA ALA A 725 -1.71 -0.35 5.37
C ALA A 725 -0.24 -0.71 5.04
N LYS A 726 0.01 -1.87 4.41
CA LYS A 726 1.36 -2.40 4.11
C LYS A 726 1.46 -3.18 2.79
N VAL A 727 2.68 -3.47 2.34
CA VAL A 727 2.94 -4.49 1.30
C VAL A 727 3.54 -5.73 1.96
N ILE A 728 2.90 -6.89 1.82
CA ILE A 728 3.48 -8.16 2.27
C ILE A 728 4.61 -8.57 1.32
N MET A 729 5.71 -9.08 1.87
CA MET A 729 6.81 -9.67 1.11
C MET A 729 7.04 -11.10 1.57
N TYR A 730 6.58 -12.08 0.79
CA TYR A 730 6.96 -13.48 0.98
C TYR A 730 8.36 -13.70 0.42
N ARG A 731 9.21 -14.36 1.20
CA ARG A 731 10.59 -14.71 0.85
C ARG A 731 10.74 -16.21 0.82
N TRP A 732 11.01 -16.75 -0.37
CA TRP A 732 11.02 -18.20 -0.60
C TRP A 732 12.23 -18.64 -1.39
N ASN A 733 13.05 -19.50 -0.79
CA ASN A 733 14.01 -20.31 -1.54
C ASN A 733 13.33 -21.65 -1.80
N PRO A 734 12.92 -21.98 -3.04
CA PRO A 734 12.51 -23.35 -3.34
C PRO A 734 13.70 -24.27 -3.09
N ASP A 735 13.45 -25.42 -2.45
CA ASP A 735 14.43 -26.50 -2.44
C ASP A 735 14.87 -26.80 -3.87
N PRO A 736 16.16 -27.13 -4.11
CA PRO A 736 16.62 -27.50 -5.44
C PRO A 736 15.74 -28.64 -5.94
N ALA A 737 15.02 -28.39 -7.03
CA ALA A 737 13.91 -29.24 -7.47
C ALA A 737 14.38 -30.71 -7.50
N PRO A 738 13.62 -31.64 -6.89
CA PRO A 738 14.04 -33.04 -6.82
C PRO A 738 14.33 -33.51 -8.24
N THR A 739 15.60 -33.88 -8.49
CA THR A 739 16.08 -34.30 -9.81
C THR A 739 15.07 -35.31 -10.36
N PRO A 740 14.49 -35.08 -11.55
CA PRO A 740 13.36 -35.88 -12.02
C PRO A 740 13.75 -37.35 -11.97
N THR A 741 13.09 -38.11 -11.10
CA THR A 741 13.29 -39.55 -10.97
C THR A 741 13.15 -40.13 -12.38
N PRO A 742 14.20 -40.74 -12.94
CA PRO A 742 14.19 -41.11 -14.35
C PRO A 742 13.01 -42.03 -14.60
N VAL A 743 12.09 -41.58 -15.46
CA VAL A 743 10.95 -42.39 -15.91
C VAL A 743 11.53 -43.74 -16.38
N PRO A 744 10.99 -44.89 -15.93
CA PRO A 744 11.50 -46.18 -16.34
C PRO A 744 11.29 -46.37 -17.85
N THR A 745 12.31 -46.01 -18.62
CA THR A 745 12.39 -46.24 -20.06
C THR A 745 12.30 -47.75 -20.31
N PRO A 746 11.48 -48.22 -21.27
CA PRO A 746 11.42 -49.63 -21.61
C PRO A 746 12.81 -50.15 -21.96
N THR A 747 13.22 -51.22 -21.27
CA THR A 747 14.61 -51.70 -21.20
C THR A 747 15.31 -51.75 -22.57
N PRO A 748 16.27 -50.85 -22.85
CA PRO A 748 17.12 -51.00 -24.02
C PRO A 748 18.11 -52.16 -23.79
N THR A 749 18.36 -52.92 -24.85
CA THR A 749 19.39 -53.98 -24.89
C THR A 749 20.74 -53.45 -24.36
N PRO A 750 21.44 -54.18 -23.48
CA PRO A 750 22.62 -53.65 -22.81
C PRO A 750 23.76 -53.33 -23.78
N ALA A 751 24.07 -52.03 -23.90
CA ALA A 751 25.37 -51.57 -24.37
C ALA A 751 26.42 -51.80 -23.25
N PRO A 752 27.70 -52.03 -23.59
CA PRO A 752 28.72 -52.35 -22.60
C PRO A 752 28.94 -51.21 -21.62
N THR A 753 28.91 -51.54 -20.32
CA THR A 753 29.24 -50.63 -19.22
C THR A 753 30.67 -50.09 -19.38
N PRO A 754 30.91 -48.77 -19.30
CA PRO A 754 32.27 -48.26 -19.21
C PRO A 754 32.89 -48.75 -17.90
N THR A 755 34.08 -49.36 -17.99
CA THR A 755 34.80 -49.89 -16.83
C THR A 755 35.07 -48.76 -15.83
N PRO A 756 34.74 -48.93 -14.53
CA PRO A 756 35.19 -48.00 -13.49
C PRO A 756 36.71 -47.87 -13.52
N GLY A 757 37.21 -46.63 -13.50
CA GLY A 757 38.65 -46.37 -13.52
C GLY A 757 39.35 -47.02 -12.32
N THR A 758 40.53 -47.58 -12.55
CA THR A 758 41.36 -48.33 -11.58
C THR A 758 41.94 -47.49 -10.44
N GLY A 759 41.67 -46.18 -10.40
CA GLY A 759 42.23 -45.24 -9.44
C GLY A 759 43.55 -44.58 -9.88
N ASP A 760 44.01 -44.86 -11.12
CA ASP A 760 45.31 -44.40 -11.64
C ASP A 760 45.38 -42.90 -12.03
N GLY A 761 44.38 -42.09 -11.66
CA GLY A 761 44.33 -40.65 -11.92
C GLY A 761 43.12 -40.16 -12.71
N LEU A 762 43.07 -38.85 -12.97
CA LEU A 762 42.08 -38.21 -13.85
C LEU A 762 42.72 -37.77 -15.17
N LYS A 763 41.93 -37.71 -16.25
CA LYS A 763 42.36 -37.11 -17.52
C LYS A 763 42.45 -35.59 -17.37
N GLY A 764 43.65 -35.03 -17.42
CA GLY A 764 43.89 -33.59 -17.51
C GLY A 764 44.05 -33.15 -18.96
N GLU A 765 43.36 -32.08 -19.35
CA GLU A 765 43.49 -31.39 -20.63
C GLU A 765 43.89 -29.94 -20.37
N TYR A 766 45.03 -29.54 -20.91
CA TYR A 766 45.71 -28.28 -20.60
C TYR A 766 45.83 -27.42 -21.85
N TYR A 767 45.33 -26.19 -21.75
CA TYR A 767 45.15 -25.25 -22.85
C TYR A 767 46.03 -24.01 -22.62
N ASP A 768 46.43 -23.35 -23.72
CA ASP A 768 47.26 -22.14 -23.74
C ASP A 768 46.45 -20.91 -24.18
N ASN A 769 45.17 -20.86 -23.76
CA ASN A 769 44.25 -19.73 -23.87
C ASN A 769 42.96 -19.92 -23.04
N MET A 770 42.33 -18.81 -22.66
CA MET A 770 41.09 -18.74 -21.86
C MET A 770 39.84 -19.40 -22.49
N ASP A 771 39.78 -19.55 -23.82
CA ASP A 771 38.59 -20.05 -24.53
C ASP A 771 38.59 -21.57 -24.76
N PHE A 772 39.62 -22.27 -24.24
CA PHE A 772 39.81 -23.72 -24.37
C PHE A 772 39.88 -24.25 -25.83
N THR A 773 40.32 -23.42 -26.78
CA THR A 773 40.53 -23.86 -28.18
C THR A 773 41.97 -24.31 -28.48
N SER A 774 42.97 -23.88 -27.70
CA SER A 774 44.40 -24.16 -27.91
C SER A 774 44.92 -25.27 -26.99
N LEU A 775 44.44 -26.50 -27.19
CA LEU A 775 44.89 -27.67 -26.42
C LEU A 775 46.38 -27.95 -26.68
N LYS A 776 47.19 -27.99 -25.63
CA LYS A 776 48.63 -28.33 -25.70
C LYS A 776 48.94 -29.72 -25.20
N VAL A 777 48.36 -30.12 -24.06
CA VAL A 777 48.67 -31.41 -23.42
C VAL A 777 47.40 -32.11 -22.95
N THR A 778 47.34 -33.40 -23.23
CA THR A 778 46.42 -34.33 -22.58
C THR A 778 47.24 -35.39 -21.86
N ARG A 779 47.03 -35.58 -20.56
CA ARG A 779 47.70 -36.63 -19.77
C ARG A 779 46.77 -37.21 -18.71
N THR A 780 47.18 -38.32 -18.10
CA THR A 780 46.58 -38.80 -16.86
C THR A 780 47.37 -38.22 -15.69
N ASP A 781 46.67 -37.52 -14.80
CA ASP A 781 47.23 -36.96 -13.57
C ASP A 781 46.84 -37.84 -12.39
N ASN A 782 47.81 -38.61 -11.88
CA ASN A 782 47.62 -39.60 -10.81
C ASN A 782 47.19 -38.97 -9.46
N THR A 783 47.30 -37.66 -9.30
CA THR A 783 46.85 -36.92 -8.11
C THR A 783 46.52 -35.47 -8.51
N VAL A 784 45.31 -35.01 -8.19
CA VAL A 784 44.84 -33.65 -8.50
C VAL A 784 45.09 -32.74 -7.29
N ASN A 785 46.32 -32.25 -7.17
CA ASN A 785 46.75 -31.30 -6.16
C ASN A 785 47.95 -30.52 -6.69
N PHE A 786 47.69 -29.40 -7.36
CA PHE A 786 48.71 -28.66 -8.11
C PHE A 786 48.92 -27.26 -7.53
N ASP A 787 50.19 -26.90 -7.38
CA ASP A 787 50.66 -25.53 -7.24
C ASP A 787 51.83 -25.37 -8.23
N TRP A 788 51.63 -24.57 -9.27
CA TRP A 788 52.63 -24.34 -10.32
C TRP A 788 53.49 -23.09 -10.05
N GLY A 789 53.15 -22.27 -9.04
CA GLY A 789 53.78 -20.98 -8.80
C GLY A 789 53.77 -20.08 -10.05
N ASN A 790 54.95 -19.59 -10.43
CA ASN A 790 55.16 -18.80 -11.67
C ASN A 790 55.49 -19.69 -12.90
N GLY A 791 55.21 -21.00 -12.82
CA GLY A 791 55.41 -21.96 -13.90
C GLY A 791 54.10 -22.40 -14.54
N SER A 792 54.18 -23.30 -15.52
CA SER A 792 53.04 -23.89 -16.22
C SER A 792 53.02 -25.42 -16.07
N PRO A 793 51.86 -26.08 -16.23
CA PRO A 793 51.74 -27.53 -16.11
C PRO A 793 52.52 -28.32 -17.18
N ASP A 794 52.96 -27.66 -18.26
CA ASP A 794 53.88 -28.19 -19.27
C ASP A 794 54.65 -27.06 -19.97
N SER A 795 55.91 -27.30 -20.33
CA SER A 795 56.79 -26.35 -21.03
C SER A 795 56.28 -25.79 -22.36
N SER A 796 55.24 -26.39 -22.95
CA SER A 796 54.57 -25.94 -24.18
C SER A 796 53.41 -24.94 -23.96
N ILE A 797 53.14 -24.60 -22.70
CA ILE A 797 52.12 -23.63 -22.24
C ILE A 797 52.86 -22.44 -21.63
N GLY A 798 52.44 -21.22 -21.98
CA GLY A 798 53.00 -20.00 -21.41
C GLY A 798 52.69 -19.87 -19.92
N ALA A 799 53.54 -19.14 -19.19
CA ALA A 799 53.16 -18.62 -17.88
C ALA A 799 52.16 -17.47 -18.09
N ASP A 800 51.11 -17.41 -17.27
CA ASP A 800 50.09 -16.35 -17.26
C ASP A 800 49.36 -16.12 -18.61
N THR A 801 49.21 -17.17 -19.44
CA THR A 801 48.46 -17.14 -20.73
C THR A 801 47.00 -17.58 -20.62
N TYR A 802 46.51 -17.79 -19.39
CA TYR A 802 45.21 -18.39 -19.04
C TYR A 802 44.39 -17.51 -18.08
#